data_AF-A0A521F9D1-F1
#
_entry.id   AF-A0A521F9D1-F1
#
_cell.length_a   1.000
_cell.length_b   1.000
_cell.length_c   1.000
_cell.angle_alpha   90.00
_cell.angle_beta   90.00
_cell.angle_gamma   90.00
#
_symmetry.space_group_name_H-M   'P 1'
#
loop_
_entity.id
_entity.type
_entity.pdbx_description
1 polymer ?
#
loop_
_entity_poly.entity_id
_entity_poly.type
_entity_poly.pdbx_seq_one_letter_code
_entity_poly.pdbx_strand_id
1 'polypeptide(L)'
;MSAESATDGDTITYEAPNGGENLSVELTGVENTKSMSTSSTVSGSESLTATVGGTTAPRNEEVTLTGVETTSSGSASLGTLSDGSTESVDVGGNQPAIDEGVTLTGVETITSDSASLGTLSDGESTSVSVDGNIDARSESVTITGTETTSSDSASGSLSDGGSTSVSVGGNQDPTGESVTLSATVDETSASESGSASGSETISLSHGTLSSTSGSISLTDQPPDSTPVFQAGSDFSSIDLGGGESVTRTFDTSNIDTVGEIVIYGNFETTDLTIEIDGQKLGTYSRDTQSSAEDETFTGTPIPVGSTADMTLSTDSSATIYIVEGFGADIQFTEGETSSVEISHPGGTDTIGPDGSTPIDVSSNPGSIEISPNYGSVDYSVSYTQRDGIRDITVDAGSSTITHSGPLDGSISESIDLSTGSETISASYSGSSSGLNYNAEWTEVTATEDPSVTVGGETISYSGILTDGETTTLSGGDLSPGSNSVSVSTNAGSTVTADASWTAVTATEDPSVTLGGETVSHSGILSQGESTTLSGGDLSPGSNSVSVSTNGGSQVTADASWTAVTATEDPSVTVDGSTISYSGVLGDGETYSESVDLSTGSQSLDVSTSGAVDTAVSWIEVTETIDPTVSLNGNAMSHDGVVAEGETVTLNGESAWIEEGTNTVDIALNDSSLIAGSPIPKVDVSLSHDIRES
;
A
#
# COMPACT_ATOMS: atom_id res chain seq x y z
N MET A 1 48.63 -87.23 81.66
CA MET A 1 48.64 -85.81 81.21
C MET A 1 47.64 -85.70 80.08
N SER A 2 46.73 -84.73 80.14
CA SER A 2 45.95 -84.34 78.96
C SER A 2 46.40 -82.92 78.60
N ALA A 3 46.80 -82.71 77.36
CA ALA A 3 47.12 -81.40 76.83
C ALA A 3 45.89 -80.80 76.14
N GLU A 4 45.88 -79.48 75.95
CA GLU A 4 44.96 -78.84 74.99
C GLU A 4 45.28 -79.35 73.57
N SER A 5 44.35 -79.15 72.63
CA SER A 5 44.52 -79.60 71.24
C SER A 5 45.85 -79.11 70.65
N ALA A 6 46.68 -80.06 70.23
CA ALA A 6 47.98 -79.84 69.61
C ALA A 6 47.84 -79.74 68.09
N THR A 7 48.72 -78.95 67.49
CA THR A 7 48.90 -78.77 66.05
C THR A 7 50.25 -79.35 65.59
N ASP A 8 50.50 -79.38 64.29
CA ASP A 8 51.79 -79.84 63.76
C ASP A 8 52.96 -79.00 64.31
N GLY A 9 54.01 -79.69 64.78
CA GLY A 9 55.21 -79.09 65.34
C GLY A 9 55.11 -78.68 66.82
N ASP A 10 53.98 -78.92 67.49
CA ASP A 10 53.84 -78.64 68.92
C ASP A 10 54.69 -79.61 69.77
N THR A 11 55.38 -79.06 70.76
CA THR A 11 56.15 -79.83 71.76
C THR A 11 55.52 -79.68 73.14
N ILE A 12 55.16 -80.80 73.76
CA ILE A 12 54.61 -80.88 75.11
C ILE A 12 55.67 -81.48 76.04
N THR A 13 55.96 -80.83 77.17
CA THR A 13 56.90 -81.35 78.17
C THR A 13 56.20 -81.79 79.44
N TYR A 14 56.60 -82.93 80.03
CA TYR A 14 56.12 -83.36 81.34
C TYR A 14 57.24 -83.99 82.18
N GLU A 15 57.06 -83.99 83.50
CA GLU A 15 58.04 -84.55 84.45
C GLU A 15 57.61 -85.96 84.89
N ALA A 16 58.50 -86.94 84.76
CA ALA A 16 58.31 -88.31 85.23
C ALA A 16 59.32 -88.64 86.36
N PRO A 17 58.87 -88.77 87.62
CA PRO A 17 59.79 -88.80 88.77
C PRO A 17 60.67 -90.05 88.90
N ASN A 18 60.31 -91.20 88.29
CA ASN A 18 61.07 -92.46 88.40
C ASN A 18 61.05 -93.29 87.09
N GLY A 19 60.95 -92.63 85.93
CA GLY A 19 60.60 -93.31 84.67
C GLY A 19 59.15 -93.86 84.70
N GLY A 20 58.79 -94.71 83.74
CA GLY A 20 57.45 -95.29 83.68
C GLY A 20 57.36 -96.65 82.99
N GLU A 21 56.27 -97.36 83.25
CA GLU A 21 55.88 -98.59 82.56
C GLU A 21 54.51 -98.41 81.88
N ASN A 22 54.15 -99.25 80.93
CA ASN A 22 52.85 -99.19 80.24
C ASN A 22 52.54 -97.82 79.60
N LEU A 23 53.49 -97.30 78.83
CA LEU A 23 53.32 -96.05 78.08
C LEU A 23 52.19 -96.19 77.05
N SER A 24 51.15 -95.37 77.22
CA SER A 24 50.02 -95.27 76.32
C SER A 24 49.76 -93.81 75.99
N VAL A 25 49.77 -93.47 74.69
CA VAL A 25 49.36 -92.16 74.18
C VAL A 25 48.04 -92.34 73.44
N GLU A 26 47.01 -91.70 73.95
CA GLU A 26 45.72 -91.57 73.29
C GLU A 26 45.72 -90.29 72.47
N LEU A 27 45.37 -90.42 71.20
CA LEU A 27 45.16 -89.32 70.28
C LEU A 27 43.66 -89.25 69.97
N THR A 28 43.01 -88.16 70.33
CA THR A 28 41.62 -87.91 69.96
C THR A 28 41.56 -86.91 68.83
N GLY A 29 40.95 -87.27 67.71
CA GLY A 29 40.86 -86.41 66.53
C GLY A 29 40.04 -85.16 66.84
N VAL A 30 40.54 -84.00 66.40
CA VAL A 30 39.83 -82.72 66.51
C VAL A 30 39.59 -82.14 65.11
N GLU A 31 38.33 -81.96 64.78
CA GLU A 31 37.90 -81.23 63.60
C GLU A 31 38.13 -79.73 63.79
N ASN A 32 38.84 -79.14 62.84
CA ASN A 32 39.04 -77.70 62.80
C ASN A 32 38.38 -77.13 61.55
N THR A 33 37.63 -76.04 61.73
CA THR A 33 36.84 -75.44 60.64
C THR A 33 37.20 -73.99 60.41
N LYS A 34 36.98 -73.50 59.18
CA LYS A 34 37.19 -72.11 58.81
C LYS A 34 36.21 -71.69 57.72
N SER A 35 35.44 -70.63 57.97
CA SER A 35 34.56 -70.04 56.95
C SER A 35 35.37 -69.30 55.90
N MET A 36 35.01 -69.52 54.64
CA MET A 36 35.63 -68.91 53.46
C MET A 36 34.55 -68.46 52.48
N SER A 37 34.88 -67.44 51.67
CA SER A 37 34.01 -66.96 50.60
C SER A 37 34.81 -66.26 49.52
N THR A 38 34.29 -66.25 48.29
CA THR A 38 34.76 -65.39 47.20
C THR A 38 33.57 -64.78 46.49
N SER A 39 33.72 -63.55 45.98
CA SER A 39 32.64 -62.83 45.30
C SER A 39 33.18 -61.89 44.22
N SER A 40 32.44 -61.72 43.14
CA SER A 40 32.72 -60.74 42.09
C SER A 40 31.44 -60.32 41.38
N THR A 41 31.38 -59.06 40.94
CA THR A 41 30.46 -58.64 39.87
C THR A 41 30.99 -59.19 38.57
N VAL A 42 30.15 -59.87 37.80
CA VAL A 42 30.49 -60.42 36.49
C VAL A 42 29.44 -60.04 35.45
N SER A 43 29.85 -59.92 34.19
CA SER A 43 28.93 -59.59 33.10
C SER A 43 29.17 -60.51 31.89
N GLY A 44 28.08 -61.00 31.30
CA GLY A 44 28.17 -61.96 30.19
C GLY A 44 28.70 -63.31 30.64
N SER A 45 29.81 -63.77 30.06
CA SER A 45 30.42 -65.09 30.34
C SER A 45 31.82 -64.92 30.94
N GLU A 46 31.89 -64.88 32.27
CA GLU A 46 33.15 -64.74 33.02
C GLU A 46 33.31 -65.90 34.02
N SER A 47 34.56 -66.15 34.43
CA SER A 47 34.88 -67.19 35.41
C SER A 47 35.47 -66.59 36.68
N LEU A 48 35.01 -67.07 37.84
CA LEU A 48 35.59 -66.80 39.15
C LEU A 48 36.27 -68.07 39.66
N THR A 49 37.31 -67.96 40.47
CA THR A 49 37.95 -69.12 41.09
C THR A 49 37.66 -69.17 42.59
N ALA A 50 37.21 -70.32 43.07
CA ALA A 50 37.14 -70.64 44.50
C ALA A 50 38.21 -71.68 44.84
N THR A 51 38.98 -71.45 45.89
CA THR A 51 40.00 -72.40 46.36
C THR A 51 39.56 -72.94 47.70
N VAL A 52 39.14 -74.20 47.72
CA VAL A 52 38.64 -74.93 48.89
C VAL A 52 39.80 -75.71 49.51
N GLY A 53 40.26 -75.26 50.68
CA GLY A 53 41.25 -75.93 51.52
C GLY A 53 40.68 -77.03 52.41
N GLY A 54 41.51 -77.50 53.34
CA GLY A 54 41.20 -78.58 54.28
C GLY A 54 41.47 -79.99 53.74
N THR A 55 41.23 -80.99 54.58
CA THR A 55 41.48 -82.42 54.27
C THR A 55 40.21 -83.20 53.94
N THR A 56 39.05 -82.63 54.23
CA THR A 56 37.73 -83.27 54.09
C THR A 56 36.82 -82.34 53.27
N ALA A 57 35.75 -82.88 52.68
CA ALA A 57 34.79 -82.07 51.93
C ALA A 57 34.31 -80.88 52.79
N PRO A 58 34.20 -79.67 52.21
CA PRO A 58 33.66 -78.52 52.91
C PRO A 58 32.21 -78.74 53.33
N ARG A 59 31.67 -77.78 54.08
CA ARG A 59 30.28 -77.80 54.55
C ARG A 59 29.62 -76.45 54.33
N ASN A 60 28.29 -76.45 54.26
CA ASN A 60 27.46 -75.26 54.10
C ASN A 60 27.87 -74.43 52.88
N GLU A 61 28.09 -75.12 51.76
CA GLU A 61 28.45 -74.49 50.51
C GLU A 61 27.21 -73.88 49.87
N GLU A 62 27.26 -72.57 49.63
CA GLU A 62 26.16 -71.79 49.10
C GLU A 62 26.68 -70.85 48.02
N VAL A 63 25.99 -70.84 46.88
CA VAL A 63 26.18 -69.82 45.85
C VAL A 63 25.03 -68.83 45.95
N THR A 64 25.37 -67.54 45.98
CA THR A 64 24.43 -66.43 45.98
C THR A 64 24.63 -65.61 44.70
N LEU A 65 23.54 -65.39 43.97
CA LEU A 65 23.44 -64.46 42.86
C LEU A 65 22.68 -63.24 43.34
N THR A 66 23.25 -62.06 43.16
CA THR A 66 22.62 -60.78 43.50
C THR A 66 22.44 -59.96 42.23
N GLY A 67 21.23 -59.51 41.98
CA GLY A 67 20.90 -58.68 40.82
C GLY A 67 21.63 -57.34 40.89
N VAL A 68 22.05 -56.84 39.73
CA VAL A 68 22.72 -55.56 39.56
C VAL A 68 22.01 -54.81 38.43
N GLU A 69 21.59 -53.58 38.72
CA GLU A 69 21.07 -52.68 37.70
C GLU A 69 22.15 -51.71 37.19
N THR A 70 22.15 -51.48 35.88
CA THR A 70 22.97 -50.46 35.24
C THR A 70 22.09 -49.54 34.40
N THR A 71 22.44 -48.26 34.35
CA THR A 71 21.69 -47.26 33.62
C THR A 71 22.53 -46.59 32.54
N SER A 72 21.89 -46.19 31.45
CA SER A 72 22.52 -45.43 30.37
C SER A 72 21.57 -44.38 29.81
N SER A 73 22.03 -43.14 29.68
CA SER A 73 21.25 -42.06 29.06
C SER A 73 21.07 -42.30 27.55
N GLY A 74 19.82 -42.22 27.09
CA GLY A 74 19.43 -42.27 25.68
C GLY A 74 18.77 -40.96 25.24
N SER A 75 18.91 -40.63 23.95
CA SER A 75 18.23 -39.49 23.34
C SER A 75 18.05 -39.70 21.85
N ALA A 76 16.97 -39.19 21.27
CA ALA A 76 16.72 -39.18 19.84
C ALA A 76 16.19 -37.82 19.40
N SER A 77 16.82 -37.24 18.37
CA SER A 77 16.29 -36.06 17.70
C SER A 77 15.38 -36.50 16.57
N LEU A 78 14.10 -36.11 16.64
CA LEU A 78 13.10 -36.47 15.63
C LEU A 78 12.99 -35.40 14.54
N GLY A 79 13.66 -34.25 14.73
CA GLY A 79 13.61 -33.13 13.80
C GLY A 79 12.25 -32.43 13.80
N THR A 80 11.97 -31.71 12.72
CA THR A 80 10.70 -31.02 12.52
C THR A 80 9.68 -31.98 11.94
N LEU A 81 8.63 -32.23 12.71
CA LEU A 81 7.56 -33.16 12.41
C LEU A 81 6.28 -32.38 12.08
N SER A 82 5.52 -32.88 11.10
CA SER A 82 4.22 -32.33 10.77
C SER A 82 3.14 -32.87 11.71
N ASP A 83 2.00 -32.19 11.80
CA ASP A 83 0.82 -32.70 12.53
C ASP A 83 0.44 -34.13 12.03
N GLY A 84 0.31 -35.06 12.98
CA GLY A 84 0.03 -36.47 12.70
C GLY A 84 1.24 -37.31 12.28
N SER A 85 2.45 -36.74 12.19
CA SER A 85 3.67 -37.51 11.93
C SER A 85 3.94 -38.52 13.05
N THR A 86 4.47 -39.68 12.66
CA THR A 86 4.90 -40.74 13.58
C THR A 86 6.32 -41.16 13.25
N GLU A 87 7.17 -41.20 14.26
CA GLU A 87 8.55 -41.69 14.22
C GLU A 87 8.74 -42.84 15.21
N SER A 88 9.92 -43.46 15.22
CA SER A 88 10.26 -44.50 16.20
C SER A 88 11.56 -44.21 16.93
N VAL A 89 11.60 -44.49 18.22
CA VAL A 89 12.82 -44.48 19.04
C VAL A 89 13.14 -45.90 19.52
N ASP A 90 14.42 -46.25 19.55
CA ASP A 90 14.89 -47.55 20.03
C ASP A 90 15.51 -47.38 21.42
N VAL A 91 14.88 -48.01 22.41
CA VAL A 91 15.23 -47.89 23.84
C VAL A 91 16.03 -49.12 24.24
N GLY A 92 17.27 -48.91 24.67
CA GLY A 92 18.11 -50.00 25.16
C GLY A 92 17.66 -50.57 26.50
N GLY A 93 18.43 -51.54 27.01
CA GLY A 93 18.16 -52.20 28.29
C GLY A 93 17.15 -53.33 28.20
N ASN A 94 16.74 -53.87 29.35
CA ASN A 94 15.76 -54.95 29.47
C ASN A 94 14.66 -54.65 30.52
N GLN A 95 14.71 -53.48 31.16
CA GLN A 95 13.65 -52.96 32.02
C GLN A 95 13.03 -51.69 31.41
N PRO A 96 11.79 -51.31 31.79
CA PRO A 96 11.24 -50.00 31.44
C PRO A 96 12.25 -48.88 31.71
N ALA A 97 12.30 -47.91 30.81
CA ALA A 97 13.14 -46.75 31.02
C ALA A 97 12.65 -45.92 32.21
N ILE A 98 13.46 -44.94 32.59
CA ILE A 98 13.11 -43.91 33.58
C ILE A 98 13.54 -42.54 33.03
N ASP A 99 13.08 -41.47 33.69
CA ASP A 99 13.40 -40.08 33.33
C ASP A 99 13.04 -39.73 31.87
N GLU A 100 11.92 -40.25 31.39
CA GLU A 100 11.40 -39.97 30.05
C GLU A 100 10.97 -38.51 29.92
N GLY A 101 11.41 -37.91 28.83
CA GLY A 101 10.99 -36.57 28.47
C GLY A 101 11.02 -36.32 26.98
N VAL A 102 10.20 -35.37 26.56
CA VAL A 102 10.21 -34.83 25.20
C VAL A 102 10.34 -33.32 25.28
N THR A 103 11.32 -32.77 24.57
CA THR A 103 11.45 -31.35 24.33
C THR A 103 10.76 -31.01 23.01
N LEU A 104 9.77 -30.12 23.08
CA LEU A 104 9.06 -29.58 21.93
C LEU A 104 9.59 -28.18 21.67
N THR A 105 9.91 -27.87 20.42
CA THR A 105 10.34 -26.55 19.97
C THR A 105 9.42 -26.04 18.88
N GLY A 106 8.88 -24.83 19.07
CA GLY A 106 7.95 -24.17 18.17
C GLY A 106 8.57 -23.85 16.81
N VAL A 107 7.74 -23.99 15.77
CA VAL A 107 8.08 -23.70 14.38
C VAL A 107 7.04 -22.73 13.81
N GLU A 108 7.52 -21.67 13.18
CA GLU A 108 6.69 -20.72 12.45
C GLU A 108 6.65 -21.05 10.95
N THR A 109 5.45 -20.95 10.38
CA THR A 109 5.26 -20.85 8.93
C THR A 109 4.81 -19.43 8.61
N ILE A 110 5.44 -18.82 7.60
CA ILE A 110 5.11 -17.46 7.15
C ILE A 110 4.54 -17.50 5.73
N THR A 111 3.50 -16.71 5.49
CA THR A 111 2.85 -16.58 4.18
C THR A 111 2.63 -15.10 3.87
N SER A 112 3.22 -14.59 2.79
CA SER A 112 2.92 -13.24 2.31
C SER A 112 1.54 -13.21 1.65
N ASP A 113 0.72 -12.24 2.02
CA ASP A 113 -0.63 -12.06 1.51
C ASP A 113 -0.93 -10.57 1.25
N SER A 114 -1.98 -10.31 0.47
CA SER A 114 -2.41 -8.97 0.13
C SER A 114 -3.90 -8.93 -0.19
N ALA A 115 -4.56 -7.82 0.15
CA ALA A 115 -5.95 -7.56 -0.21
C ALA A 115 -6.08 -6.20 -0.89
N SER A 116 -6.77 -6.19 -2.03
CA SER A 116 -7.22 -4.94 -2.64
C SER A 116 -8.47 -4.45 -1.94
N LEU A 117 -8.43 -3.24 -1.42
CA LEU A 117 -9.54 -2.62 -0.69
C LEU A 117 -10.47 -1.85 -1.63
N GLY A 118 -10.05 -1.66 -2.89
CA GLY A 118 -10.76 -0.88 -3.88
C GLY A 118 -10.72 0.62 -3.60
N THR A 119 -11.67 1.34 -4.20
CA THR A 119 -11.84 2.78 -3.97
C THR A 119 -12.68 3.00 -2.72
N LEU A 120 -12.10 3.70 -1.75
CA LEU A 120 -12.69 4.03 -0.47
C LEU A 120 -12.92 5.54 -0.37
N SER A 121 -14.07 5.95 0.15
CA SER A 121 -14.41 7.34 0.40
C SER A 121 -13.81 7.83 1.73
N ASP A 122 -13.70 9.15 1.95
CA ASP A 122 -13.30 9.70 3.26
C ASP A 122 -14.22 9.17 4.39
N GLY A 123 -13.61 8.60 5.43
CA GLY A 123 -14.29 7.97 6.56
C GLY A 123 -14.84 6.57 6.29
N GLU A 124 -14.67 6.02 5.07
CA GLU A 124 -15.09 4.66 4.74
C GLU A 124 -14.16 3.62 5.38
N SER A 125 -14.75 2.50 5.80
CA SER A 125 -14.02 1.38 6.41
C SER A 125 -14.37 0.06 5.74
N THR A 126 -13.36 -0.77 5.50
CA THR A 126 -13.47 -2.15 5.06
C THR A 126 -12.75 -3.08 6.03
N SER A 127 -12.69 -4.37 5.75
CA SER A 127 -11.96 -5.35 6.57
C SER A 127 -11.03 -6.23 5.74
N VAL A 128 -9.87 -6.55 6.31
CA VAL A 128 -8.96 -7.58 5.80
C VAL A 128 -8.97 -8.78 6.75
N SER A 129 -8.90 -9.99 6.19
CA SER A 129 -8.76 -11.21 6.97
C SER A 129 -7.30 -11.64 6.94
N VAL A 130 -6.70 -11.77 8.11
CA VAL A 130 -5.30 -12.16 8.29
C VAL A 130 -5.28 -13.59 8.79
N ASP A 131 -4.71 -14.49 7.99
CA ASP A 131 -4.47 -15.88 8.40
C ASP A 131 -3.37 -15.97 9.46
N GLY A 132 -3.27 -17.12 10.12
CA GLY A 132 -2.27 -17.38 11.16
C GLY A 132 -2.86 -17.40 12.57
N ASN A 133 -1.98 -17.50 13.56
CA ASN A 133 -2.35 -17.54 14.98
C ASN A 133 -1.49 -16.64 15.87
N ILE A 134 -0.55 -15.88 15.29
CA ILE A 134 0.13 -14.76 15.95
C ILE A 134 0.06 -13.52 15.06
N ASP A 135 0.32 -12.34 15.63
CA ASP A 135 0.31 -11.08 14.89
C ASP A 135 1.18 -11.16 13.63
N ALA A 136 0.69 -10.54 12.55
CA ALA A 136 1.36 -10.53 11.27
C ALA A 136 2.68 -9.75 11.34
N ARG A 137 3.40 -9.72 10.22
CA ARG A 137 4.63 -8.95 10.06
C ARG A 137 4.65 -8.23 8.72
N SER A 138 5.47 -7.18 8.61
CA SER A 138 5.73 -6.47 7.35
C SER A 138 4.47 -5.87 6.72
N GLU A 139 3.62 -5.31 7.56
CA GLU A 139 2.37 -4.65 7.21
C GLU A 139 2.64 -3.37 6.44
N SER A 140 1.92 -3.20 5.34
CA SER A 140 1.88 -1.94 4.63
C SER A 140 0.57 -1.74 3.90
N VAL A 141 0.19 -0.47 3.76
CA VAL A 141 -0.93 -0.05 2.92
C VAL A 141 -0.39 0.88 1.85
N THR A 142 -0.66 0.55 0.59
CA THR A 142 -0.41 1.43 -0.54
C THR A 142 -1.69 2.20 -0.83
N ILE A 143 -1.58 3.53 -0.82
CA ILE A 143 -2.67 4.45 -1.17
C ILE A 143 -2.36 5.03 -2.54
N THR A 144 -3.36 5.06 -3.41
CA THR A 144 -3.34 5.72 -4.70
C THR A 144 -4.28 6.91 -4.66
N GLY A 145 -3.76 8.09 -4.98
CA GLY A 145 -4.53 9.32 -5.10
C GLY A 145 -5.56 9.23 -6.22
N THR A 146 -6.67 9.94 -6.04
CA THR A 146 -7.68 10.12 -7.09
C THR A 146 -8.01 11.59 -7.24
N GLU A 147 -8.32 12.00 -8.47
CA GLU A 147 -8.78 13.36 -8.76
C GLU A 147 -10.28 13.40 -9.03
N THR A 148 -10.92 14.45 -8.54
CA THR A 148 -12.31 14.79 -8.87
C THR A 148 -12.33 16.16 -9.53
N THR A 149 -13.20 16.32 -10.53
CA THR A 149 -13.35 17.58 -11.26
C THR A 149 -14.76 18.11 -11.14
N SER A 150 -14.90 19.44 -11.05
CA SER A 150 -16.18 20.13 -11.02
C SER A 150 -16.12 21.39 -11.86
N SER A 151 -17.02 21.52 -12.84
CA SER A 151 -17.13 22.74 -13.64
C SER A 151 -17.84 23.84 -12.84
N ASP A 152 -17.30 25.05 -12.85
CA ASP A 152 -17.89 26.23 -12.23
C ASP A 152 -17.78 27.46 -13.16
N SER A 153 -18.56 28.49 -12.87
CA SER A 153 -18.57 29.72 -13.65
C SER A 153 -18.97 30.96 -12.84
N ALA A 154 -18.46 32.11 -13.28
CA ALA A 154 -18.80 33.41 -12.74
C ALA A 154 -19.14 34.38 -13.88
N SER A 155 -20.31 35.00 -13.82
CA SER A 155 -20.74 36.01 -14.78
C SER A 155 -21.21 37.29 -14.11
N GLY A 156 -21.09 38.40 -14.83
CA GLY A 156 -21.49 39.72 -14.33
C GLY A 156 -21.22 40.82 -15.35
N SER A 157 -21.36 42.07 -14.90
CA SER A 157 -21.02 43.27 -15.68
C SER A 157 -19.98 44.12 -14.94
N LEU A 158 -18.99 44.60 -15.68
CA LEU A 158 -17.92 45.45 -15.19
C LEU A 158 -18.07 46.84 -15.81
N SER A 159 -18.01 47.88 -14.97
CA SER A 159 -17.80 49.25 -15.43
C SER A 159 -16.35 49.46 -15.85
N ASP A 160 -16.04 50.53 -16.58
CA ASP A 160 -14.64 50.93 -16.83
C ASP A 160 -13.91 51.17 -15.50
N GLY A 161 -12.73 50.57 -15.36
CA GLY A 161 -11.95 50.52 -14.13
C GLY A 161 -12.55 49.64 -13.02
N GLY A 162 -13.63 48.90 -13.30
CA GLY A 162 -14.30 48.01 -12.37
C GLY A 162 -13.57 46.67 -12.22
N SER A 163 -13.75 46.04 -11.05
CA SER A 163 -13.21 44.71 -10.75
C SER A 163 -14.17 43.88 -9.93
N THR A 164 -14.08 42.56 -10.04
CA THR A 164 -14.83 41.58 -9.25
C THR A 164 -13.93 40.41 -8.87
N SER A 165 -14.25 39.73 -7.79
CA SER A 165 -13.53 38.53 -7.34
C SER A 165 -14.22 37.26 -7.82
N VAL A 166 -13.45 36.29 -8.25
CA VAL A 166 -13.89 34.93 -8.57
C VAL A 166 -13.21 33.97 -7.60
N SER A 167 -13.97 33.05 -7.01
CA SER A 167 -13.43 32.03 -6.12
C SER A 167 -13.27 30.75 -6.92
N VAL A 168 -12.04 30.28 -7.06
CA VAL A 168 -11.69 29.00 -7.67
C VAL A 168 -11.43 28.02 -6.53
N GLY A 169 -12.29 27.03 -6.37
CA GLY A 169 -12.14 25.92 -5.44
C GLY A 169 -11.09 24.90 -5.88
N GLY A 170 -11.17 23.71 -5.30
CA GLY A 170 -10.17 22.65 -5.48
C GLY A 170 -8.85 22.92 -4.74
N ASN A 171 -7.94 21.96 -4.84
CA ASN A 171 -6.59 22.02 -4.26
C ASN A 171 -5.49 21.82 -5.31
N GLN A 172 -5.86 21.79 -6.59
CA GLN A 172 -4.99 21.79 -7.76
C GLN A 172 -5.42 22.92 -8.69
N ASP A 173 -4.49 23.40 -9.53
CA ASP A 173 -4.79 24.42 -10.54
C ASP A 173 -5.99 23.97 -11.39
N PRO A 174 -6.97 24.85 -11.66
CA PRO A 174 -8.12 24.52 -12.49
C PRO A 174 -7.69 24.19 -13.94
N THR A 175 -8.66 23.74 -14.73
CA THR A 175 -8.45 23.46 -16.16
C THR A 175 -9.61 23.98 -17.00
N GLY A 176 -9.36 24.24 -18.29
CA GLY A 176 -10.39 24.66 -19.24
C GLY A 176 -10.91 26.08 -19.00
N GLU A 177 -10.06 26.92 -18.43
CA GLU A 177 -10.38 28.28 -18.01
C GLU A 177 -10.54 29.19 -19.23
N SER A 178 -11.68 29.86 -19.31
CA SER A 178 -11.96 30.81 -20.37
C SER A 178 -12.82 31.95 -19.86
N VAL A 179 -12.73 33.11 -20.51
CA VAL A 179 -13.65 34.22 -20.29
C VAL A 179 -14.24 34.69 -21.60
N THR A 180 -15.56 34.82 -21.60
CA THR A 180 -16.33 35.40 -22.70
C THR A 180 -16.72 36.82 -22.33
N LEU A 181 -16.28 37.79 -23.11
CA LEU A 181 -16.57 39.21 -22.97
C LEU A 181 -17.63 39.59 -23.99
N SER A 182 -18.67 40.33 -23.57
CA SER A 182 -19.69 40.84 -24.47
C SER A 182 -20.12 42.25 -24.09
N ALA A 183 -20.44 43.06 -25.08
CA ALA A 183 -20.89 44.43 -24.89
C ALA A 183 -22.32 44.61 -25.37
N THR A 184 -23.07 45.44 -24.66
CA THR A 184 -24.30 46.00 -25.22
C THR A 184 -23.94 47.19 -26.10
N VAL A 185 -24.48 47.21 -27.32
CA VAL A 185 -24.42 48.34 -28.24
C VAL A 185 -25.65 49.20 -28.01
N ASP A 186 -25.45 50.47 -27.69
CA ASP A 186 -26.50 51.46 -27.58
C ASP A 186 -26.82 52.00 -28.99
N GLU A 187 -28.07 51.86 -29.41
CA GLU A 187 -28.55 52.38 -30.69
C GLU A 187 -29.47 53.58 -30.46
N THR A 188 -29.10 54.74 -31.02
CA THR A 188 -29.88 55.98 -30.92
C THR A 188 -30.27 56.46 -32.31
N SER A 189 -31.56 56.68 -32.54
CA SER A 189 -32.01 57.32 -33.79
C SER A 189 -31.68 58.81 -33.76
N ALA A 190 -31.00 59.28 -34.81
CA ALA A 190 -30.67 60.67 -35.04
C ALA A 190 -31.27 61.14 -36.37
N SER A 191 -31.54 62.44 -36.48
CA SER A 191 -32.05 63.04 -37.71
C SER A 191 -31.54 64.45 -37.90
N GLU A 192 -31.25 64.82 -39.15
CA GLU A 192 -30.90 66.18 -39.56
C GLU A 192 -31.81 66.60 -40.71
N SER A 193 -32.25 67.85 -40.70
CA SER A 193 -33.13 68.40 -41.74
C SER A 193 -32.69 69.81 -42.10
N GLY A 194 -32.83 70.19 -43.37
CA GLY A 194 -32.43 71.49 -43.91
C GLY A 194 -33.04 71.72 -45.30
N SER A 195 -32.54 72.73 -46.02
CA SER A 195 -33.00 73.10 -47.37
C SER A 195 -31.78 73.34 -48.26
N ALA A 196 -31.71 72.65 -49.39
CA ALA A 196 -30.61 72.77 -50.34
C ALA A 196 -31.12 73.43 -51.63
N SER A 197 -30.59 74.61 -51.99
CA SER A 197 -30.80 75.29 -53.29
C SER A 197 -29.59 75.14 -54.24
N GLY A 198 -28.61 74.32 -53.84
CA GLY A 198 -27.39 73.97 -54.54
C GLY A 198 -26.71 72.79 -53.84
N SER A 199 -25.43 72.50 -54.14
CA SER A 199 -24.72 71.44 -53.42
C SER A 199 -24.57 71.78 -51.93
N GLU A 200 -25.19 70.98 -51.07
CA GLU A 200 -25.09 71.06 -49.62
C GLU A 200 -24.51 69.78 -49.04
N THR A 201 -23.50 69.92 -48.18
CA THR A 201 -22.86 68.79 -47.50
C THR A 201 -23.32 68.70 -46.05
N ILE A 202 -23.93 67.57 -45.71
CA ILE A 202 -24.38 67.20 -44.37
C ILE A 202 -23.30 66.33 -43.71
N SER A 203 -22.80 66.78 -42.56
CA SER A 203 -21.85 66.02 -41.75
C SER A 203 -22.61 65.23 -40.69
N LEU A 204 -22.73 63.92 -40.84
CA LEU A 204 -23.45 63.11 -39.87
C LEU A 204 -22.61 62.95 -38.59
N SER A 205 -23.22 63.17 -37.42
CA SER A 205 -22.61 62.80 -36.15
C SER A 205 -22.65 61.27 -35.98
N HIS A 206 -21.49 60.63 -35.86
CA HIS A 206 -21.41 59.17 -35.68
C HIS A 206 -21.12 58.81 -34.24
N GLY A 207 -21.59 57.61 -33.86
CA GLY A 207 -21.22 56.99 -32.60
C GLY A 207 -19.86 56.32 -32.70
N THR A 208 -19.50 55.53 -31.70
CA THR A 208 -18.25 54.77 -31.67
C THR A 208 -18.25 53.56 -32.61
N LEU A 209 -19.42 53.15 -33.10
CA LEU A 209 -19.64 52.06 -34.06
C LEU A 209 -20.22 52.60 -35.39
N SER A 210 -20.03 51.83 -36.46
CA SER A 210 -20.65 52.11 -37.76
C SER A 210 -22.17 52.06 -37.66
N SER A 211 -22.84 53.12 -38.12
CA SER A 211 -24.28 53.18 -38.25
C SER A 211 -24.77 52.10 -39.24
N THR A 212 -25.87 51.42 -38.94
CA THR A 212 -26.34 50.26 -39.73
C THR A 212 -27.38 50.61 -40.79
N SER A 213 -28.04 51.76 -40.68
CA SER A 213 -29.02 52.22 -41.67
C SER A 213 -29.27 53.72 -41.58
N GLY A 214 -29.48 54.33 -42.75
CA GLY A 214 -30.01 55.68 -42.87
C GLY A 214 -31.02 55.75 -44.01
N SER A 215 -31.87 56.77 -43.98
CA SER A 215 -32.74 57.14 -45.09
C SER A 215 -32.74 58.65 -45.23
N ILE A 216 -32.80 59.11 -46.47
CA ILE A 216 -33.02 60.50 -46.80
C ILE A 216 -34.37 60.63 -47.49
N SER A 217 -35.14 61.61 -47.07
CA SER A 217 -36.38 62.01 -47.71
C SER A 217 -36.28 63.45 -48.14
N LEU A 218 -36.77 63.74 -49.34
CA LEU A 218 -36.85 65.07 -49.90
C LEU A 218 -38.30 65.53 -49.93
N THR A 219 -38.50 66.83 -49.89
CA THR A 219 -39.79 67.48 -50.12
C THR A 219 -39.55 68.67 -51.02
N ASP A 220 -40.24 68.70 -52.16
CA ASP A 220 -40.10 69.78 -53.13
C ASP A 220 -40.52 71.10 -52.49
N GLN A 221 -39.67 72.13 -52.59
CA GLN A 221 -40.13 73.47 -52.28
C GLN A 221 -40.74 74.07 -53.55
N PRO A 222 -42.01 74.51 -53.52
CA PRO A 222 -42.60 75.19 -54.67
C PRO A 222 -41.72 76.41 -55.01
N PRO A 223 -41.44 76.66 -56.30
CA PRO A 223 -40.58 77.76 -56.71
C PRO A 223 -41.13 79.07 -56.12
N ASP A 224 -40.24 79.88 -55.54
CA ASP A 224 -40.63 81.17 -54.99
C ASP A 224 -41.03 82.09 -56.15
N SER A 225 -42.34 82.14 -56.43
CA SER A 225 -42.95 82.95 -57.50
C SER A 225 -42.93 84.45 -57.20
N THR A 226 -41.91 84.94 -56.48
CA THR A 226 -41.75 86.37 -56.27
C THR A 226 -41.46 87.04 -57.63
N PRO A 227 -42.30 87.98 -58.09
CA PRO A 227 -42.07 88.65 -59.36
C PRO A 227 -40.78 89.45 -59.26
N VAL A 228 -39.72 88.97 -59.92
CA VAL A 228 -38.36 89.54 -59.80
C VAL A 228 -38.25 90.90 -60.49
N PHE A 229 -39.22 91.30 -61.34
CA PHE A 229 -39.16 92.60 -62.02
C PHE A 229 -40.53 93.21 -62.39
N GLN A 230 -40.81 94.41 -61.87
CA GLN A 230 -41.80 95.32 -62.46
C GLN A 230 -41.09 96.23 -63.45
N ALA A 231 -41.48 96.19 -64.73
CA ALA A 231 -40.97 97.11 -65.73
C ALA A 231 -41.22 98.56 -65.30
N GLY A 232 -40.16 99.31 -65.00
CA GLY A 232 -40.21 100.77 -64.96
C GLY A 232 -40.72 101.31 -66.31
N SER A 233 -41.22 102.55 -66.33
CA SER A 233 -41.95 103.20 -67.45
C SER A 233 -41.21 103.31 -68.81
N ASP A 234 -40.11 102.60 -69.02
CA ASP A 234 -39.30 102.61 -70.24
C ASP A 234 -39.72 101.51 -71.25
N PHE A 235 -40.77 100.72 -70.96
CA PHE A 235 -41.30 99.65 -71.82
C PHE A 235 -42.61 100.05 -72.53
N SER A 236 -42.59 101.09 -73.36
CA SER A 236 -43.80 101.51 -74.09
C SER A 236 -44.09 100.66 -75.33
N SER A 237 -43.05 100.14 -76.01
CA SER A 237 -43.15 99.21 -77.15
C SER A 237 -41.78 98.65 -77.52
N ILE A 238 -41.73 97.37 -77.90
CA ILE A 238 -40.57 96.76 -78.56
C ILE A 238 -40.98 96.41 -79.99
N ASP A 239 -40.45 97.15 -80.96
CA ASP A 239 -40.54 96.83 -82.38
C ASP A 239 -39.33 95.97 -82.77
N LEU A 240 -39.57 94.77 -83.29
CA LEU A 240 -38.54 93.92 -83.90
C LEU A 240 -38.88 93.73 -85.38
N GLY A 241 -38.02 94.18 -86.27
CA GLY A 241 -38.05 93.75 -87.67
C GLY A 241 -37.81 92.24 -87.81
N GLY A 242 -38.24 91.64 -88.92
CA GLY A 242 -37.95 90.22 -89.18
C GLY A 242 -36.45 89.96 -89.22
N GLY A 243 -35.97 89.09 -88.32
CA GLY A 243 -34.54 88.81 -88.10
C GLY A 243 -33.83 89.76 -87.13
N GLU A 244 -34.55 90.67 -86.47
CA GLU A 244 -34.00 91.50 -85.40
C GLU A 244 -34.16 90.81 -84.02
N SER A 245 -33.28 91.18 -83.08
CA SER A 245 -33.38 90.77 -81.69
C SER A 245 -33.15 91.97 -80.76
N VAL A 246 -33.75 91.92 -79.58
CA VAL A 246 -33.48 92.85 -78.49
C VAL A 246 -33.01 92.09 -77.27
N THR A 247 -31.88 92.49 -76.71
CA THR A 247 -31.36 91.95 -75.45
C THR A 247 -31.55 92.96 -74.33
N ARG A 248 -31.90 92.46 -73.16
CA ARG A 248 -32.06 93.23 -71.92
C ARG A 248 -31.50 92.43 -70.75
N THR A 249 -30.72 93.09 -69.91
CA THR A 249 -30.17 92.51 -68.68
C THR A 249 -31.16 92.69 -67.54
N PHE A 250 -31.46 91.61 -66.83
CA PHE A 250 -32.33 91.56 -65.65
C PHE A 250 -31.51 91.25 -64.40
N ASP A 251 -31.93 91.80 -63.25
CA ASP A 251 -31.40 91.39 -61.96
C ASP A 251 -32.04 90.04 -61.59
N THR A 252 -31.23 89.01 -61.52
CA THR A 252 -31.65 87.65 -61.15
C THR A 252 -31.00 87.22 -59.85
N SER A 253 -30.53 88.16 -59.03
CA SER A 253 -29.81 87.86 -57.77
C SER A 253 -30.60 87.04 -56.74
N ASN A 254 -31.91 86.88 -56.92
CA ASN A 254 -32.79 86.11 -56.03
C ASN A 254 -33.25 84.78 -56.63
N ILE A 255 -32.83 84.41 -57.85
CA ILE A 255 -33.16 83.13 -58.49
C ILE A 255 -31.90 82.54 -59.11
N ASP A 256 -31.70 81.23 -59.00
CA ASP A 256 -30.49 80.60 -59.54
C ASP A 256 -30.69 80.14 -60.99
N THR A 257 -31.95 79.92 -61.39
CA THR A 257 -32.32 79.55 -62.76
C THR A 257 -33.58 80.28 -63.24
N VAL A 258 -33.74 80.35 -64.55
CA VAL A 258 -34.98 80.78 -65.20
C VAL A 258 -35.59 79.60 -65.94
N GLY A 259 -36.65 79.02 -65.40
CA GLY A 259 -37.39 77.91 -66.02
C GLY A 259 -38.65 78.36 -66.76
N GLU A 260 -39.22 79.47 -66.32
CA GLU A 260 -40.43 80.04 -66.88
C GLU A 260 -40.32 81.55 -66.92
N ILE A 261 -40.77 82.13 -68.03
CA ILE A 261 -40.96 83.58 -68.16
C ILE A 261 -42.40 83.85 -68.55
N VAL A 262 -43.11 84.64 -67.76
CA VAL A 262 -44.42 85.16 -68.15
C VAL A 262 -44.24 86.58 -68.67
N ILE A 263 -44.71 86.85 -69.89
CA ILE A 263 -44.75 88.20 -70.46
C ILE A 263 -46.20 88.62 -70.66
N TYR A 264 -46.59 89.74 -70.07
CA TYR A 264 -47.87 90.37 -70.32
C TYR A 264 -47.77 91.41 -71.45
N GLY A 265 -48.48 91.18 -72.56
CA GLY A 265 -48.46 92.12 -73.70
C GLY A 265 -49.43 91.76 -74.83
N ASN A 266 -49.58 92.67 -75.81
CA ASN A 266 -50.18 92.30 -77.10
C ASN A 266 -49.07 91.88 -78.07
N PHE A 267 -49.18 90.67 -78.60
CA PHE A 267 -48.23 90.11 -79.55
C PHE A 267 -48.85 90.09 -80.95
N GLU A 268 -48.25 90.82 -81.90
CA GLU A 268 -48.70 90.83 -83.31
C GLU A 268 -47.90 89.85 -84.19
N THR A 269 -47.35 88.79 -83.61
CA THR A 269 -46.35 87.91 -84.25
C THR A 269 -46.79 86.48 -84.39
N THR A 270 -46.29 85.83 -85.44
CA THR A 270 -46.39 84.37 -85.59
C THR A 270 -45.32 83.59 -84.86
N ASP A 271 -44.10 84.10 -84.59
CA ASP A 271 -43.06 83.34 -83.87
C ASP A 271 -42.14 84.27 -83.03
N LEU A 272 -42.21 84.21 -81.70
CA LEU A 272 -41.33 84.91 -80.76
C LEU A 272 -40.45 83.89 -80.03
N THR A 273 -39.13 84.03 -80.11
CA THR A 273 -38.18 83.21 -79.36
C THR A 273 -37.60 84.01 -78.21
N ILE A 274 -37.53 83.37 -77.05
CA ILE A 274 -36.88 83.92 -75.86
C ILE A 274 -35.63 83.12 -75.56
N GLU A 275 -34.54 83.84 -75.39
CA GLU A 275 -33.28 83.30 -74.90
C GLU A 275 -32.89 83.99 -73.60
N ILE A 276 -32.27 83.27 -72.67
CA ILE A 276 -31.66 83.79 -71.44
C ILE A 276 -30.18 83.45 -71.47
N ASP A 277 -29.31 84.45 -71.32
CA ASP A 277 -27.85 84.33 -71.46
C ASP A 277 -27.42 83.59 -72.74
N GLY A 278 -28.17 83.80 -73.83
CA GLY A 278 -27.95 83.18 -75.14
C GLY A 278 -28.39 81.71 -75.24
N GLN A 279 -29.03 81.15 -74.21
CA GLN A 279 -29.67 79.84 -74.26
C GLN A 279 -31.16 80.00 -74.51
N LYS A 280 -31.71 79.22 -75.44
CA LYS A 280 -33.14 79.30 -75.78
C LYS A 280 -34.01 78.73 -74.66
N LEU A 281 -34.88 79.56 -74.09
CA LEU A 281 -35.90 79.14 -73.12
C LEU A 281 -37.10 78.52 -73.86
N GLY A 282 -37.66 79.25 -74.82
CA GLY A 282 -38.86 78.78 -75.53
C GLY A 282 -39.13 79.57 -76.81
N THR A 283 -40.02 79.02 -77.64
CA THR A 283 -40.61 79.76 -78.76
C THR A 283 -42.12 79.75 -78.57
N TYR A 284 -42.71 80.93 -78.71
CA TYR A 284 -44.14 81.12 -78.73
C TYR A 284 -44.59 81.39 -80.16
N SER A 285 -45.64 80.70 -80.61
CA SER A 285 -46.18 80.86 -81.95
C SER A 285 -47.69 81.01 -81.89
N ARG A 286 -48.24 82.11 -82.43
CA ARG A 286 -49.69 82.38 -82.44
C ARG A 286 -50.13 82.91 -83.81
N ASP A 287 -51.19 82.32 -84.36
CA ASP A 287 -51.63 82.58 -85.74
C ASP A 287 -52.65 83.73 -85.86
N THR A 288 -53.05 84.40 -84.75
CA THR A 288 -54.08 85.47 -84.76
C THR A 288 -53.88 86.54 -83.68
N GLN A 289 -54.21 87.79 -84.03
CA GLN A 289 -54.16 88.99 -83.19
C GLN A 289 -55.18 88.88 -82.03
N SER A 290 -54.72 88.83 -80.77
CA SER A 290 -55.59 88.85 -79.58
C SER A 290 -55.31 90.06 -78.68
N SER A 291 -56.27 90.34 -77.80
CA SER A 291 -56.11 91.26 -76.67
C SER A 291 -55.02 90.78 -75.70
N ALA A 292 -54.48 91.70 -74.89
CA ALA A 292 -53.42 91.45 -73.91
C ALA A 292 -53.73 90.26 -72.99
N GLU A 293 -52.90 89.22 -73.09
CA GLU A 293 -52.94 87.99 -72.30
C GLU A 293 -51.54 87.75 -71.70
N ASP A 294 -51.49 87.00 -70.60
CA ASP A 294 -50.23 86.48 -70.05
C ASP A 294 -49.73 85.37 -70.97
N GLU A 295 -48.55 85.54 -71.54
CA GLU A 295 -47.91 84.50 -72.33
C GLU A 295 -46.76 83.90 -71.55
N THR A 296 -46.91 82.61 -71.23
CA THR A 296 -45.92 81.85 -70.47
C THR A 296 -44.97 81.11 -71.42
N PHE A 297 -43.69 81.36 -71.25
CA PHE A 297 -42.59 80.70 -71.94
C PHE A 297 -41.92 79.75 -70.96
N THR A 298 -42.22 78.47 -71.09
CA THR A 298 -41.55 77.42 -70.32
C THR A 298 -40.47 76.76 -71.17
N GLY A 299 -39.37 76.39 -70.50
CA GLY A 299 -38.20 75.80 -71.14
C GLY A 299 -37.43 74.87 -70.22
N THR A 300 -36.32 74.35 -70.70
CA THR A 300 -35.30 73.79 -69.81
C THR A 300 -34.76 74.95 -68.95
N PRO A 301 -34.76 74.84 -67.61
CA PRO A 301 -34.25 75.90 -66.75
C PRO A 301 -32.84 76.34 -67.15
N ILE A 302 -32.67 77.65 -67.34
CA ILE A 302 -31.40 78.24 -67.74
C ILE A 302 -30.73 78.78 -66.47
N PRO A 303 -29.52 78.31 -66.10
CA PRO A 303 -28.78 78.87 -64.97
C PRO A 303 -28.45 80.33 -65.23
N VAL A 304 -28.67 81.18 -64.23
CA VAL A 304 -28.40 82.61 -64.30
C VAL A 304 -27.46 83.03 -63.17
N GLY A 305 -26.69 84.09 -63.39
CA GLY A 305 -25.89 84.70 -62.33
C GLY A 305 -26.71 85.67 -61.48
N SER A 306 -26.03 86.62 -60.84
CA SER A 306 -26.71 87.77 -60.21
C SER A 306 -27.49 88.64 -61.21
N THR A 307 -27.25 88.46 -62.51
CA THR A 307 -27.96 89.11 -63.61
C THR A 307 -28.08 88.15 -64.79
N ALA A 308 -29.11 88.30 -65.62
CA ALA A 308 -29.31 87.50 -66.84
C ALA A 308 -29.73 88.35 -68.04
N ASP A 309 -29.14 88.09 -69.21
CA ASP A 309 -29.46 88.74 -70.48
C ASP A 309 -30.59 87.99 -71.20
N MET A 310 -31.79 88.56 -71.16
CA MET A 310 -32.93 88.07 -71.93
C MET A 310 -32.95 88.68 -73.32
N THR A 311 -32.93 87.81 -74.33
CA THR A 311 -33.02 88.17 -75.73
C THR A 311 -34.35 87.73 -76.31
N LEU A 312 -35.11 88.68 -76.84
CA LEU A 312 -36.32 88.45 -77.63
C LEU A 312 -35.94 88.53 -79.11
N SER A 313 -36.27 87.50 -79.89
CA SER A 313 -36.00 87.45 -81.32
C SER A 313 -37.19 86.89 -82.10
N THR A 314 -37.32 87.31 -83.36
CA THR A 314 -38.41 86.87 -84.25
C THR A 314 -37.90 86.77 -85.70
N ASP A 315 -38.33 85.76 -86.43
CA ASP A 315 -38.04 85.62 -87.87
C ASP A 315 -38.99 86.48 -88.74
N SER A 316 -40.05 87.02 -88.13
CA SER A 316 -41.08 87.86 -88.75
C SER A 316 -41.15 89.24 -88.08
N SER A 317 -41.70 90.26 -88.73
CA SER A 317 -41.86 91.57 -88.06
C SER A 317 -42.82 91.45 -86.87
N ALA A 318 -42.35 91.87 -85.70
CA ALA A 318 -43.08 91.89 -84.45
C ALA A 318 -43.22 93.29 -83.90
N THR A 319 -44.42 93.62 -83.44
CA THR A 319 -44.56 94.66 -82.43
C THR A 319 -45.05 94.01 -81.15
N ILE A 320 -44.27 94.13 -80.09
CA ILE A 320 -44.67 93.74 -78.75
C ILE A 320 -45.12 95.02 -78.06
N TYR A 321 -46.44 95.19 -77.94
CA TYR A 321 -47.02 96.30 -77.19
C TYR A 321 -47.15 95.88 -75.74
N ILE A 322 -46.27 96.44 -74.93
CA ILE A 322 -46.35 96.33 -73.49
C ILE A 322 -47.30 97.45 -73.05
N VAL A 323 -48.50 97.07 -72.62
CA VAL A 323 -49.59 98.04 -72.40
C VAL A 323 -49.29 98.87 -71.15
N GLU A 324 -48.90 100.13 -71.34
CA GLU A 324 -48.75 101.09 -70.25
C GLU A 324 -50.10 101.26 -69.51
N GLY A 325 -50.18 100.80 -68.26
CA GLY A 325 -51.34 100.99 -67.38
C GLY A 325 -51.82 99.73 -66.64
N PHE A 326 -51.38 98.55 -67.07
CA PHE A 326 -51.46 97.30 -66.33
C PHE A 326 -50.01 96.88 -66.11
N GLY A 327 -49.56 96.74 -64.85
CA GLY A 327 -48.14 96.45 -64.55
C GLY A 327 -47.62 95.33 -65.45
N ALA A 328 -46.73 95.67 -66.36
CA ALA A 328 -46.14 94.69 -67.25
C ALA A 328 -45.07 93.97 -66.43
N ASP A 329 -45.47 92.81 -65.92
CA ASP A 329 -44.61 91.98 -65.10
C ASP A 329 -43.97 90.95 -66.04
N ILE A 330 -42.67 91.12 -66.31
CA ILE A 330 -41.86 89.99 -66.77
C ILE A 330 -41.55 89.20 -65.50
N GLN A 331 -42.24 88.09 -65.31
CA GLN A 331 -42.03 87.23 -64.15
C GLN A 331 -41.06 86.14 -64.55
N PHE A 332 -39.89 86.14 -63.90
CA PHE A 332 -38.98 85.01 -63.93
C PHE A 332 -39.39 84.07 -62.80
N THR A 333 -39.72 82.83 -63.14
CA THR A 333 -39.95 81.77 -62.16
C THR A 333 -38.76 80.82 -62.22
N GLU A 334 -38.25 80.47 -61.04
CA GLU A 334 -37.21 79.47 -60.90
C GLU A 334 -37.66 78.11 -61.47
N GLY A 335 -36.74 77.36 -62.07
CA GLY A 335 -37.05 76.03 -62.59
C GLY A 335 -37.45 75.06 -61.48
N GLU A 336 -38.52 74.29 -61.69
CA GLU A 336 -38.89 73.20 -60.78
C GLU A 336 -37.76 72.17 -60.67
N THR A 337 -37.49 71.73 -59.45
CA THR A 337 -36.55 70.65 -59.19
C THR A 337 -37.03 69.38 -59.88
N SER A 338 -36.29 68.87 -60.86
CA SER A 338 -36.69 67.63 -61.56
C SER A 338 -35.97 66.39 -61.06
N SER A 339 -34.78 66.57 -60.48
CA SER A 339 -34.02 65.50 -59.83
C SER A 339 -33.02 66.04 -58.83
N VAL A 340 -32.75 65.28 -57.78
CA VAL A 340 -31.73 65.57 -56.78
C VAL A 340 -30.73 64.43 -56.75
N GLU A 341 -29.46 64.78 -56.92
CA GLU A 341 -28.34 63.84 -56.77
C GLU A 341 -27.91 63.81 -55.30
N ILE A 342 -27.86 62.62 -54.72
CA ILE A 342 -27.49 62.39 -53.32
C ILE A 342 -26.25 61.51 -53.31
N SER A 343 -25.11 62.12 -52.98
CA SER A 343 -23.85 61.40 -52.79
C SER A 343 -23.72 61.01 -51.33
N HIS A 344 -23.55 59.72 -51.05
CA HIS A 344 -23.34 59.20 -49.70
C HIS A 344 -22.24 58.12 -49.74
N PRO A 345 -21.72 57.62 -48.60
CA PRO A 345 -20.56 56.74 -48.64
C PRO A 345 -20.72 55.41 -49.38
N GLY A 346 -21.95 54.92 -49.55
CA GLY A 346 -22.26 53.72 -50.34
C GLY A 346 -22.43 53.96 -51.84
N GLY A 347 -22.42 55.20 -52.31
CA GLY A 347 -22.63 55.54 -53.72
C GLY A 347 -23.36 56.86 -53.94
N THR A 348 -23.84 57.04 -55.16
CA THR A 348 -24.62 58.22 -55.56
C THR A 348 -25.97 57.76 -56.09
N ASP A 349 -27.04 58.30 -55.52
CA ASP A 349 -28.42 58.09 -55.95
C ASP A 349 -28.97 59.34 -56.64
N THR A 350 -29.89 59.17 -57.58
CA THR A 350 -30.66 60.27 -58.17
C THR A 350 -32.14 60.01 -57.93
N ILE A 351 -32.81 60.89 -57.20
CA ILE A 351 -34.23 60.76 -56.87
C ILE A 351 -35.01 62.01 -57.27
N GLY A 352 -36.35 61.89 -57.38
CA GLY A 352 -37.23 63.04 -57.60
C GLY A 352 -37.31 63.95 -56.35
N PRO A 353 -37.88 65.16 -56.49
CA PRO A 353 -37.88 66.16 -55.41
C PRO A 353 -38.75 65.79 -54.20
N ASP A 354 -39.70 64.87 -54.35
CA ASP A 354 -40.48 64.26 -53.25
C ASP A 354 -40.05 62.80 -52.96
N GLY A 355 -38.86 62.41 -53.42
CA GLY A 355 -38.35 61.06 -53.29
C GLY A 355 -37.83 60.75 -51.89
N SER A 356 -37.71 59.46 -51.59
CA SER A 356 -36.87 58.97 -50.51
C SER A 356 -36.03 57.80 -50.98
N THR A 357 -34.82 57.67 -50.47
CA THR A 357 -33.93 56.53 -50.74
C THR A 357 -33.25 56.08 -49.45
N PRO A 358 -33.08 54.77 -49.21
CA PRO A 358 -32.16 54.32 -48.18
C PRO A 358 -30.75 54.75 -48.54
N ILE A 359 -29.99 55.20 -47.55
CA ILE A 359 -28.59 55.57 -47.71
C ILE A 359 -27.71 54.69 -46.83
N ASP A 360 -26.55 54.33 -47.37
CA ASP A 360 -25.50 53.68 -46.59
C ASP A 360 -24.70 54.74 -45.84
N VAL A 361 -24.75 54.67 -44.51
CA VAL A 361 -24.06 55.53 -43.55
C VAL A 361 -23.02 54.75 -42.73
N SER A 362 -22.62 53.57 -43.21
CA SER A 362 -21.78 52.64 -42.45
C SER A 362 -20.30 53.03 -42.34
N SER A 363 -19.82 53.99 -43.13
CA SER A 363 -18.42 54.45 -43.04
C SER A 363 -18.32 55.77 -42.26
N ASN A 364 -17.24 55.90 -41.47
CA ASN A 364 -16.99 57.06 -40.60
C ASN A 364 -15.70 57.78 -41.02
N PRO A 365 -15.69 59.12 -41.21
CA PRO A 365 -16.85 60.02 -41.21
C PRO A 365 -17.64 59.92 -42.53
N GLY A 366 -18.93 59.62 -42.43
CA GLY A 366 -19.88 59.71 -43.54
C GLY A 366 -20.36 61.15 -43.72
N SER A 367 -20.18 61.71 -44.92
CA SER A 367 -20.86 62.92 -45.35
C SER A 367 -21.89 62.58 -46.41
N ILE A 368 -23.04 63.25 -46.38
CA ILE A 368 -24.02 63.18 -47.47
C ILE A 368 -23.96 64.52 -48.21
N GLU A 369 -23.82 64.49 -49.53
CA GLU A 369 -23.93 65.68 -50.37
C GLU A 369 -25.26 65.61 -51.11
N ILE A 370 -26.09 66.64 -50.98
CA ILE A 370 -27.37 66.78 -51.69
C ILE A 370 -27.19 67.88 -52.72
N SER A 371 -27.44 67.56 -53.99
CA SER A 371 -27.31 68.48 -55.12
C SER A 371 -28.58 68.44 -55.96
N PRO A 372 -29.56 69.34 -55.72
CA PRO A 372 -30.68 69.51 -56.63
C PRO A 372 -30.15 70.00 -57.99
N ASN A 373 -30.73 69.50 -59.07
CA ASN A 373 -30.32 69.92 -60.41
C ASN A 373 -30.74 71.37 -60.73
N TYR A 374 -31.88 71.79 -60.17
CA TYR A 374 -32.48 73.13 -60.23
C TYR A 374 -33.38 73.30 -59.00
N GLY A 375 -33.69 74.54 -58.59
CA GLY A 375 -34.60 74.82 -57.50
C GLY A 375 -34.06 74.47 -56.10
N SER A 376 -34.96 74.45 -55.12
CA SER A 376 -34.65 74.14 -53.73
C SER A 376 -35.44 72.92 -53.26
N VAL A 377 -34.81 72.06 -52.47
CA VAL A 377 -35.47 70.94 -51.79
C VAL A 377 -35.25 70.99 -50.30
N ASP A 378 -36.31 70.74 -49.54
CA ASP A 378 -36.18 70.42 -48.13
C ASP A 378 -35.75 68.95 -48.00
N TYR A 379 -34.78 68.68 -47.13
CA TYR A 379 -34.33 67.32 -46.87
C TYR A 379 -34.51 66.95 -45.39
N SER A 380 -34.72 65.66 -45.15
CA SER A 380 -34.68 65.05 -43.83
C SER A 380 -33.90 63.75 -43.92
N VAL A 381 -32.73 63.73 -43.31
CA VAL A 381 -31.90 62.54 -43.13
C VAL A 381 -32.20 61.94 -41.76
N SER A 382 -32.52 60.65 -41.71
CA SER A 382 -32.64 59.89 -40.46
C SER A 382 -31.68 58.72 -40.49
N TYR A 383 -30.94 58.50 -39.41
CA TYR A 383 -29.98 57.40 -39.29
C TYR A 383 -29.91 56.87 -37.86
N THR A 384 -29.44 55.63 -37.71
CA THR A 384 -29.22 55.03 -36.39
C THR A 384 -27.75 55.13 -36.01
N GLN A 385 -27.44 55.94 -35.01
CA GLN A 385 -26.14 56.02 -34.38
C GLN A 385 -25.93 54.80 -33.48
N ARG A 386 -24.81 54.10 -33.62
CA ARG A 386 -24.42 52.98 -32.73
C ARG A 386 -23.24 53.39 -31.87
N ASP A 387 -23.36 53.23 -30.56
CA ASP A 387 -22.31 53.43 -29.58
C ASP A 387 -22.04 52.12 -28.83
N GLY A 388 -20.79 51.68 -28.84
CA GLY A 388 -20.30 50.54 -28.09
C GLY A 388 -19.03 50.88 -27.33
N ILE A 389 -18.62 49.97 -26.45
CA ILE A 389 -17.29 50.03 -25.83
C ILE A 389 -16.22 49.67 -26.87
N ARG A 390 -15.02 50.22 -26.68
CA ARG A 390 -13.85 49.99 -27.51
C ARG A 390 -12.59 49.99 -26.66
N ASP A 391 -11.51 49.44 -27.22
CA ASP A 391 -10.18 49.43 -26.59
C ASP A 391 -10.23 48.74 -25.21
N ILE A 392 -10.82 47.55 -25.20
CA ILE A 392 -11.03 46.74 -24.01
C ILE A 392 -9.70 46.14 -23.57
N THR A 393 -9.41 46.23 -22.28
CA THR A 393 -8.38 45.46 -21.58
C THR A 393 -9.02 44.80 -20.38
N VAL A 394 -8.97 43.46 -20.30
CA VAL A 394 -9.45 42.69 -19.17
C VAL A 394 -8.29 41.90 -18.58
N ASP A 395 -8.00 42.12 -17.31
CA ASP A 395 -7.08 41.28 -16.54
C ASP A 395 -7.92 40.25 -15.77
N ALA A 396 -7.62 38.96 -15.95
CA ALA A 396 -8.28 37.85 -15.31
C ALA A 396 -7.24 36.82 -14.84
N GLY A 397 -7.04 36.75 -13.51
CA GLY A 397 -5.95 35.96 -12.94
C GLY A 397 -4.57 36.47 -13.39
N SER A 398 -3.77 35.60 -14.00
CA SER A 398 -2.45 35.96 -14.54
C SER A 398 -2.49 36.46 -15.99
N SER A 399 -3.67 36.42 -16.63
CA SER A 399 -3.88 36.71 -18.05
C SER A 399 -4.42 38.11 -18.31
N THR A 400 -4.00 38.73 -19.41
CA THR A 400 -4.52 40.00 -19.91
C THR A 400 -5.08 39.82 -21.32
N ILE A 401 -6.36 40.16 -21.51
CA ILE A 401 -7.06 40.13 -22.79
C ILE A 401 -7.21 41.55 -23.30
N THR A 402 -6.82 41.80 -24.54
CA THR A 402 -6.97 43.11 -25.18
C THR A 402 -7.77 43.01 -26.47
N HIS A 403 -8.75 43.89 -26.66
CA HIS A 403 -9.50 44.03 -27.91
C HIS A 403 -9.49 45.49 -28.35
N SER A 404 -8.76 45.78 -29.43
CA SER A 404 -8.68 47.12 -30.01
C SER A 404 -9.86 47.42 -30.91
N GLY A 405 -10.41 48.63 -30.83
CA GLY A 405 -11.60 49.01 -31.57
C GLY A 405 -12.89 48.52 -30.90
N PRO A 406 -14.05 48.76 -31.54
CA PRO A 406 -15.32 48.51 -30.88
C PRO A 406 -15.65 47.01 -30.80
N LEU A 407 -16.34 46.62 -29.72
CA LEU A 407 -16.84 45.26 -29.54
C LEU A 407 -18.32 45.19 -29.97
N ASP A 408 -18.58 44.55 -31.11
CA ASP A 408 -19.93 44.27 -31.62
C ASP A 408 -20.18 42.75 -31.52
N GLY A 409 -20.78 42.32 -30.41
CA GLY A 409 -20.99 40.92 -30.07
C GLY A 409 -20.17 40.45 -28.86
N SER A 410 -19.49 39.31 -29.01
CA SER A 410 -18.67 38.70 -27.95
C SER A 410 -17.33 38.19 -28.46
N ILE A 411 -16.34 38.19 -27.58
CA ILE A 411 -15.04 37.54 -27.76
C ILE A 411 -14.81 36.55 -26.61
N SER A 412 -14.17 35.42 -26.89
CA SER A 412 -13.83 34.43 -25.87
C SER A 412 -12.35 34.10 -25.97
N GLU A 413 -11.65 34.12 -24.86
CA GLU A 413 -10.23 33.82 -24.77
C GLU A 413 -9.96 32.88 -23.60
N SER A 414 -8.91 32.05 -23.72
CA SER A 414 -8.41 31.27 -22.59
C SER A 414 -7.74 32.18 -21.57
N ILE A 415 -7.94 31.90 -20.29
CA ILE A 415 -7.29 32.60 -19.18
C ILE A 415 -6.54 31.59 -18.33
N ASP A 416 -5.78 32.08 -17.35
CA ASP A 416 -5.03 31.27 -16.40
C ASP A 416 -5.42 31.74 -15.00
N LEU A 417 -6.13 30.87 -14.29
CA LEU A 417 -6.64 31.09 -12.94
C LEU A 417 -5.90 30.14 -12.00
N SER A 418 -5.60 30.59 -10.78
CA SER A 418 -5.09 29.70 -9.73
C SER A 418 -6.17 29.42 -8.69
N THR A 419 -5.92 28.45 -7.81
CA THR A 419 -6.83 28.17 -6.69
C THR A 419 -6.91 29.35 -5.72
N GLY A 420 -8.09 29.55 -5.13
CA GLY A 420 -8.36 30.65 -4.21
C GLY A 420 -9.12 31.81 -4.84
N SER A 421 -8.86 33.03 -4.39
CA SER A 421 -9.58 34.23 -4.84
C SER A 421 -8.80 34.93 -5.94
N GLU A 422 -9.33 34.87 -7.16
CA GLU A 422 -8.83 35.58 -8.33
C GLU A 422 -9.61 36.87 -8.57
N THR A 423 -9.04 37.81 -9.32
CA THR A 423 -9.71 39.05 -9.70
C THR A 423 -9.88 39.15 -11.21
N ILE A 424 -11.07 39.57 -11.64
CA ILE A 424 -11.34 39.99 -13.02
C ILE A 424 -11.57 41.49 -12.99
N SER A 425 -10.76 42.26 -13.72
CA SER A 425 -10.89 43.70 -13.86
C SER A 425 -10.91 44.14 -15.31
N ALA A 426 -11.68 45.16 -15.63
CA ALA A 426 -11.82 45.67 -16.99
C ALA A 426 -11.52 47.16 -17.06
N SER A 427 -10.85 47.58 -18.13
CA SER A 427 -10.80 48.97 -18.58
C SER A 427 -11.15 49.05 -20.05
N TYR A 428 -11.94 50.04 -20.43
CA TYR A 428 -12.40 50.24 -21.80
C TYR A 428 -12.86 51.69 -21.98
N SER A 429 -12.97 52.15 -23.23
CA SER A 429 -13.55 53.47 -23.55
C SER A 429 -14.87 53.33 -24.30
N GLY A 430 -15.69 54.39 -24.32
CA GLY A 430 -17.00 54.40 -25.00
C GLY A 430 -18.18 54.59 -24.05
N SER A 431 -19.36 54.80 -24.62
CA SER A 431 -20.60 55.04 -23.89
C SER A 431 -21.47 53.81 -24.01
N SER A 432 -21.34 52.87 -23.08
CA SER A 432 -22.32 51.80 -22.92
C SER A 432 -22.50 51.38 -21.46
N SER A 433 -23.54 50.58 -21.22
CA SER A 433 -24.02 50.14 -19.90
C SER A 433 -23.14 49.13 -19.15
N GLY A 434 -21.96 48.78 -19.67
CA GLY A 434 -21.01 47.89 -19.01
C GLY A 434 -20.43 46.82 -19.95
N LEU A 435 -19.26 46.30 -19.62
CA LEU A 435 -18.71 45.09 -20.24
C LEU A 435 -19.23 43.86 -19.48
N ASN A 436 -20.00 43.01 -20.12
CA ASN A 436 -20.41 41.74 -19.54
C ASN A 436 -19.29 40.72 -19.68
N TYR A 437 -19.09 39.90 -18.65
CA TYR A 437 -18.17 38.77 -18.67
C TYR A 437 -18.88 37.49 -18.24
N ASN A 438 -18.41 36.36 -18.75
CA ASN A 438 -18.73 35.02 -18.29
C ASN A 438 -17.43 34.21 -18.27
N ALA A 439 -16.87 33.99 -17.08
CA ALA A 439 -15.70 33.14 -16.85
C ALA A 439 -16.16 31.72 -16.50
N GLU A 440 -15.56 30.72 -17.13
CA GLU A 440 -15.85 29.30 -16.90
C GLU A 440 -14.52 28.57 -16.65
N TRP A 441 -14.49 27.65 -15.68
CA TRP A 441 -13.33 26.82 -15.35
C TRP A 441 -13.77 25.46 -14.83
N THR A 442 -12.84 24.51 -14.76
CA THR A 442 -13.03 23.21 -14.12
C THR A 442 -12.07 23.08 -12.95
N GLU A 443 -12.62 23.10 -11.74
CA GLU A 443 -11.87 22.89 -10.50
C GLU A 443 -11.38 21.46 -10.43
N VAL A 444 -10.14 21.27 -9.95
CA VAL A 444 -9.51 19.96 -9.75
C VAL A 444 -9.23 19.78 -8.27
N THR A 445 -9.74 18.69 -7.70
CA THR A 445 -9.48 18.31 -6.30
C THR A 445 -8.83 16.93 -6.27
N ALA A 446 -7.55 16.90 -5.92
CA ALA A 446 -6.76 15.70 -5.67
C ALA A 446 -6.84 15.27 -4.19
N THR A 447 -6.42 14.03 -3.90
CA THR A 447 -6.32 13.52 -2.54
C THR A 447 -5.26 14.29 -1.75
N GLU A 448 -5.63 14.84 -0.59
CA GLU A 448 -4.73 15.59 0.30
C GLU A 448 -4.65 14.96 1.69
N ASP A 449 -3.42 14.82 2.17
CA ASP A 449 -3.06 14.26 3.48
C ASP A 449 -3.84 12.96 3.84
N PRO A 450 -3.84 11.94 2.96
CA PRO A 450 -4.51 10.69 3.25
C PRO A 450 -3.88 9.99 4.46
N SER A 451 -4.74 9.43 5.29
CA SER A 451 -4.40 8.58 6.42
C SER A 451 -5.17 7.28 6.37
N VAL A 452 -4.54 6.21 6.84
CA VAL A 452 -5.15 4.88 6.96
C VAL A 452 -5.03 4.44 8.41
N THR A 453 -6.14 3.96 8.97
CA THR A 453 -6.14 3.27 10.27
C THR A 453 -6.28 1.77 10.04
N VAL A 454 -5.30 1.00 10.49
CA VAL A 454 -5.26 -0.47 10.38
C VAL A 454 -5.04 -1.05 11.77
N GLY A 455 -5.87 -2.00 12.20
CA GLY A 455 -5.68 -2.64 13.52
C GLY A 455 -5.80 -1.68 14.71
N GLY A 456 -6.34 -0.47 14.49
CA GLY A 456 -6.44 0.58 15.51
C GLY A 456 -5.26 1.58 15.53
N GLU A 457 -4.22 1.37 14.72
CA GLU A 457 -3.13 2.33 14.53
C GLU A 457 -3.36 3.17 13.27
N THR A 458 -3.19 4.50 13.37
CA THR A 458 -3.32 5.42 12.23
C THR A 458 -1.94 5.82 11.69
N ILE A 459 -1.76 5.64 10.38
CA ILE A 459 -0.57 6.03 9.63
C ILE A 459 -1.00 7.07 8.61
N SER A 460 -0.18 8.11 8.37
CA SER A 460 -0.57 9.23 7.51
C SER A 460 0.53 9.59 6.52
N TYR A 461 0.12 9.98 5.32
CA TYR A 461 0.95 10.70 4.36
C TYR A 461 0.62 12.19 4.48
N SER A 462 1.62 13.07 4.31
CA SER A 462 1.39 14.51 4.23
C SER A 462 1.80 15.01 2.85
N GLY A 463 0.89 15.71 2.19
CA GLY A 463 1.01 16.16 0.81
C GLY A 463 -0.20 15.79 -0.04
N ILE A 464 -0.12 16.16 -1.31
CA ILE A 464 -1.15 15.86 -2.32
C ILE A 464 -0.70 14.62 -3.09
N LEU A 465 -1.64 13.72 -3.38
CA LEU A 465 -1.49 12.62 -4.32
C LEU A 465 -2.40 12.89 -5.52
N THR A 466 -1.79 13.16 -6.67
CA THR A 466 -2.49 13.29 -7.96
C THR A 466 -3.05 11.95 -8.45
N ASP A 467 -3.86 11.97 -9.51
CA ASP A 467 -4.49 10.75 -10.03
C ASP A 467 -3.44 9.68 -10.41
N GLY A 468 -3.54 8.51 -9.79
CA GLY A 468 -2.62 7.40 -10.02
C GLY A 468 -1.27 7.49 -9.31
N GLU A 469 -0.96 8.61 -8.62
CA GLU A 469 0.21 8.70 -7.76
C GLU A 469 0.01 7.85 -6.49
N THR A 470 1.06 7.13 -6.08
CA THR A 470 0.98 6.20 -4.96
C THR A 470 1.98 6.51 -3.86
N THR A 471 1.60 6.16 -2.63
CA THR A 471 2.49 6.14 -1.47
C THR A 471 2.25 4.86 -0.66
N THR A 472 3.32 4.26 -0.15
CA THR A 472 3.25 3.05 0.69
C THR A 472 3.56 3.43 2.12
N LEU A 473 2.59 3.21 3.00
CA LEU A 473 2.69 3.45 4.43
C LEU A 473 2.97 2.11 5.11
N SER A 474 4.13 1.98 5.76
CA SER A 474 4.48 0.81 6.58
C SER A 474 4.03 1.02 8.03
N GLY A 475 3.43 -0.01 8.62
CA GLY A 475 2.93 0.01 10.00
C GLY A 475 1.53 -0.59 10.12
N GLY A 476 0.97 -0.55 11.34
CA GLY A 476 -0.28 -1.21 11.69
C GLY A 476 -0.03 -2.57 12.30
N ASP A 477 -0.64 -2.81 13.46
CA ASP A 477 -0.63 -4.12 14.12
C ASP A 477 -1.81 -4.94 13.60
N LEU A 478 -1.54 -5.89 12.70
CA LEU A 478 -2.54 -6.80 12.16
C LEU A 478 -2.57 -8.09 12.98
N SER A 479 -3.57 -8.24 13.84
CA SER A 479 -3.79 -9.49 14.57
C SER A 479 -4.49 -10.55 13.70
N PRO A 480 -4.37 -11.85 14.02
CA PRO A 480 -5.11 -12.90 13.33
C PRO A 480 -6.63 -12.64 13.29
N GLY A 481 -7.26 -13.00 12.16
CA GLY A 481 -8.70 -12.80 11.95
C GLY A 481 -9.04 -11.52 11.20
N SER A 482 -10.22 -10.96 11.47
CA SER A 482 -10.74 -9.80 10.74
C SER A 482 -10.29 -8.49 11.37
N ASN A 483 -9.61 -7.65 10.59
CA ASN A 483 -9.09 -6.35 10.99
C ASN A 483 -9.79 -5.25 10.19
N SER A 484 -10.25 -4.19 10.85
CA SER A 484 -10.81 -3.03 10.17
C SER A 484 -9.70 -2.16 9.57
N VAL A 485 -9.91 -1.72 8.34
CA VAL A 485 -9.09 -0.72 7.64
C VAL A 485 -9.99 0.44 7.28
N SER A 486 -9.67 1.65 7.75
CA SER A 486 -10.41 2.86 7.39
C SER A 486 -9.49 3.94 6.85
N VAL A 487 -9.97 4.71 5.88
CA VAL A 487 -9.22 5.83 5.30
C VAL A 487 -9.84 7.17 5.70
N SER A 488 -9.00 8.19 5.78
CA SER A 488 -9.47 9.58 5.89
C SER A 488 -8.58 10.52 5.09
N THR A 489 -9.15 11.56 4.50
CA THR A 489 -8.47 12.56 3.68
C THR A 489 -8.87 13.98 4.11
N ASN A 490 -7.98 14.96 3.95
CA ASN A 490 -8.31 16.36 4.21
C ASN A 490 -9.07 16.99 3.03
N ALA A 491 -8.75 16.57 1.81
CA ALA A 491 -9.43 16.90 0.57
C ALA A 491 -9.31 15.75 -0.44
N GLY A 492 -10.16 15.76 -1.47
CA GLY A 492 -10.34 14.63 -2.38
C GLY A 492 -11.18 13.53 -1.74
N SER A 493 -12.35 13.23 -2.32
CA SER A 493 -13.37 12.41 -1.65
C SER A 493 -13.05 10.92 -1.58
N THR A 494 -12.09 10.46 -2.38
CA THR A 494 -11.81 9.02 -2.55
C THR A 494 -10.31 8.76 -2.65
N VAL A 495 -9.93 7.54 -2.30
CA VAL A 495 -8.60 6.96 -2.52
C VAL A 495 -8.74 5.50 -2.94
N THR A 496 -7.78 4.95 -3.67
CA THR A 496 -7.69 3.49 -3.84
C THR A 496 -6.63 2.94 -2.89
N ALA A 497 -6.94 1.88 -2.16
CA ALA A 497 -6.01 1.31 -1.18
C ALA A 497 -5.79 -0.19 -1.38
N ASP A 498 -4.56 -0.64 -1.18
CA ASP A 498 -4.17 -2.04 -1.19
C ASP A 498 -3.35 -2.33 0.08
N ALA A 499 -3.73 -3.37 0.83
CA ALA A 499 -3.02 -3.80 2.03
C ALA A 499 -2.17 -5.04 1.71
N SER A 500 -0.97 -5.11 2.30
CA SER A 500 -0.11 -6.30 2.23
C SER A 500 0.51 -6.59 3.59
N TRP A 501 0.68 -7.87 3.90
CA TRP A 501 1.21 -8.35 5.18
C TRP A 501 1.83 -9.74 5.02
N THR A 502 2.52 -10.21 6.06
CA THR A 502 3.01 -11.58 6.19
C THR A 502 2.30 -12.25 7.35
N ALA A 503 1.34 -13.12 7.05
CA ALA A 503 0.66 -13.96 8.03
C ALA A 503 1.67 -14.91 8.68
N VAL A 504 1.55 -15.11 10.00
CA VAL A 504 2.44 -15.98 10.76
C VAL A 504 1.64 -17.02 11.53
N THR A 505 1.98 -18.29 11.32
CA THR A 505 1.38 -19.42 12.03
C THR A 505 2.48 -20.13 12.82
N ALA A 506 2.44 -20.02 14.14
CA ALA A 506 3.30 -20.74 15.07
C ALA A 506 2.65 -22.05 15.55
N THR A 507 3.46 -22.95 16.11
CA THR A 507 2.97 -24.17 16.75
C THR A 507 2.05 -23.85 17.93
N GLU A 508 0.87 -24.44 17.96
CA GLU A 508 -0.16 -24.23 18.99
C GLU A 508 -0.66 -25.57 19.53
N ASP A 509 -0.73 -25.62 20.86
CA ASP A 509 -1.09 -26.79 21.67
C ASP A 509 -0.41 -28.10 21.22
N PRO A 510 0.94 -28.14 21.09
CA PRO A 510 1.59 -29.35 20.65
C PRO A 510 1.48 -30.46 21.71
N SER A 511 1.25 -31.68 21.23
CA SER A 511 1.20 -32.90 22.02
C SER A 511 2.05 -33.99 21.40
N VAL A 512 2.59 -34.86 22.25
CA VAL A 512 3.39 -36.02 21.85
C VAL A 512 2.90 -37.24 22.58
N THR A 513 2.65 -38.32 21.84
CA THR A 513 2.42 -39.64 22.41
C THR A 513 3.70 -40.44 22.34
N LEU A 514 4.25 -40.80 23.50
CA LEU A 514 5.51 -41.52 23.68
C LEU A 514 5.23 -42.78 24.49
N GLY A 515 5.54 -43.96 23.94
CA GLY A 515 5.29 -45.23 24.65
C GLY A 515 3.81 -45.51 24.95
N GLY A 516 2.88 -44.82 24.27
CA GLY A 516 1.44 -44.93 24.49
C GLY A 516 0.84 -43.93 25.48
N GLU A 517 1.66 -43.11 26.15
CA GLU A 517 1.20 -41.99 26.98
C GLU A 517 1.31 -40.67 26.20
N THR A 518 0.29 -39.82 26.29
CA THR A 518 0.29 -38.49 25.65
C THR A 518 0.62 -37.40 26.65
N VAL A 519 1.69 -36.65 26.37
CA VAL A 519 2.03 -35.40 27.04
C VAL A 519 1.71 -34.21 26.13
N SER A 520 1.33 -33.07 26.69
CA SER A 520 0.96 -31.88 25.91
C SER A 520 1.41 -30.58 26.56
N HIS A 521 1.62 -29.57 25.72
CA HIS A 521 1.78 -28.18 26.11
C HIS A 521 0.56 -27.40 25.61
N SER A 522 0.02 -26.49 26.43
CA SER A 522 -1.08 -25.60 26.02
C SER A 522 -0.57 -24.18 25.78
N GLY A 523 -0.97 -23.58 24.67
CA GLY A 523 -0.52 -22.27 24.21
C GLY A 523 0.30 -22.34 22.93
N ILE A 524 0.84 -21.18 22.55
CA ILE A 524 1.66 -21.02 21.35
C ILE A 524 3.13 -21.16 21.72
N LEU A 525 3.87 -21.97 20.97
CA LEU A 525 5.33 -21.97 20.97
C LEU A 525 5.82 -21.17 19.75
N SER A 526 6.39 -20.00 20.00
CA SER A 526 6.98 -19.16 18.95
C SER A 526 8.20 -19.83 18.31
N GLN A 527 8.71 -19.29 17.19
CA GLN A 527 9.89 -19.86 16.53
C GLN A 527 11.07 -20.03 17.49
N GLY A 528 11.50 -21.27 17.71
CA GLY A 528 12.64 -21.61 18.58
C GLY A 528 12.33 -21.58 20.08
N GLU A 529 11.11 -21.22 20.50
CA GLU A 529 10.66 -21.38 21.88
C GLU A 529 10.48 -22.86 22.19
N SER A 530 10.96 -23.32 23.34
CA SER A 530 10.97 -24.74 23.69
C SER A 530 10.38 -25.01 25.07
N THR A 531 9.71 -26.15 25.21
CA THR A 531 9.23 -26.69 26.48
C THR A 531 9.59 -28.16 26.61
N THR A 532 9.99 -28.60 27.81
CA THR A 532 10.28 -30.02 28.10
C THR A 532 9.14 -30.59 28.92
N LEU A 533 8.56 -31.66 28.42
CA LEU A 533 7.49 -32.41 29.06
C LEU A 533 8.06 -33.72 29.59
N SER A 534 7.82 -34.00 30.87
CA SER A 534 8.16 -35.30 31.46
C SER A 534 6.96 -36.24 31.36
N GLY A 535 7.21 -37.50 31.01
CA GLY A 535 6.18 -38.52 30.83
C GLY A 535 6.45 -39.42 29.62
N GLY A 536 5.71 -40.52 29.54
CA GLY A 536 5.99 -41.64 28.66
C GLY A 536 6.20 -42.93 29.44
N ASP A 537 5.83 -44.05 28.82
CA ASP A 537 6.13 -45.39 29.33
C ASP A 537 6.95 -46.14 28.27
N LEU A 538 8.26 -45.85 28.26
CA LEU A 538 9.17 -46.38 27.27
C LEU A 538 9.62 -47.79 27.66
N SER A 539 9.08 -48.80 26.98
CA SER A 539 9.54 -50.18 27.11
C SER A 539 10.83 -50.41 26.31
N PRO A 540 11.68 -51.40 26.67
CA PRO A 540 12.80 -51.80 25.83
C PRO A 540 12.42 -52.11 24.38
N GLY A 541 13.30 -51.74 23.45
CA GLY A 541 13.13 -51.89 22.02
C GLY A 541 12.47 -50.70 21.32
N SER A 542 11.80 -50.97 20.20
CA SER A 542 11.23 -49.92 19.35
C SER A 542 9.88 -49.41 19.88
N ASN A 543 9.81 -48.11 20.13
CA ASN A 543 8.61 -47.39 20.58
C ASN A 543 8.21 -46.35 19.53
N SER A 544 6.90 -46.19 19.31
CA SER A 544 6.38 -45.14 18.43
C SER A 544 6.30 -43.81 19.15
N VAL A 545 6.63 -42.73 18.44
CA VAL A 545 6.44 -41.35 18.85
C VAL A 545 5.54 -40.67 17.83
N SER A 546 4.37 -40.19 18.24
CA SER A 546 3.48 -39.44 17.34
C SER A 546 3.24 -38.04 17.88
N VAL A 547 3.28 -37.04 17.00
CA VAL A 547 3.04 -35.64 17.35
C VAL A 547 1.70 -35.16 16.80
N SER A 548 1.06 -34.24 17.52
CA SER A 548 -0.10 -33.51 17.03
C SER A 548 -0.11 -32.07 17.52
N THR A 549 -0.67 -31.16 16.71
CA THR A 549 -0.74 -29.72 16.97
C THR A 549 -2.14 -29.21 16.63
N ASN A 550 -2.74 -28.33 17.44
CA ASN A 550 -4.04 -27.71 17.12
C ASN A 550 -3.92 -26.56 16.11
N GLY A 551 -2.76 -25.93 16.03
CA GLY A 551 -2.43 -24.85 15.09
C GLY A 551 -0.93 -24.84 14.79
N GLY A 552 -0.53 -24.33 13.62
CA GLY A 552 0.83 -24.48 13.10
C GLY A 552 1.13 -25.93 12.71
N SER A 553 1.34 -26.21 11.43
CA SER A 553 1.39 -27.59 10.92
C SER A 553 2.63 -28.38 11.32
N GLN A 554 3.56 -27.80 12.10
CA GLN A 554 4.87 -28.38 12.38
C GLN A 554 5.29 -28.09 13.83
N VAL A 555 6.08 -28.99 14.41
CA VAL A 555 6.77 -28.85 15.70
C VAL A 555 8.09 -29.62 15.63
N THR A 556 9.15 -29.13 16.27
CA THR A 556 10.38 -29.91 16.43
C THR A 556 10.33 -30.69 17.74
N ALA A 557 10.69 -31.98 17.72
CA ALA A 557 10.63 -32.84 18.89
C ALA A 557 11.95 -33.59 19.13
N ASP A 558 12.41 -33.60 20.38
CA ASP A 558 13.57 -34.36 20.84
C ASP A 558 13.20 -35.19 22.06
N ALA A 559 13.41 -36.51 22.00
CA ALA A 559 13.12 -37.42 23.11
C ALA A 559 14.39 -37.72 23.91
N SER A 560 14.27 -37.87 25.23
CA SER A 560 15.33 -38.26 26.16
C SER A 560 14.81 -39.26 27.18
N TRP A 561 15.65 -40.20 27.59
CA TRP A 561 15.30 -41.23 28.59
C TRP A 561 16.57 -41.81 29.23
N THR A 562 16.40 -42.59 30.28
CA THR A 562 17.45 -43.41 30.92
C THR A 562 17.07 -44.88 30.80
N ALA A 563 17.79 -45.60 29.93
CA ALA A 563 17.59 -47.04 29.76
C ALA A 563 18.13 -47.80 30.98
N VAL A 564 17.40 -48.84 31.41
CA VAL A 564 17.73 -49.67 32.57
C VAL A 564 18.00 -51.10 32.14
N THR A 565 19.15 -51.64 32.54
CA THR A 565 19.53 -53.04 32.32
C THR A 565 19.72 -53.72 33.67
N ALA A 566 18.84 -54.65 34.00
CA ALA A 566 18.91 -55.52 35.17
C ALA A 566 19.51 -56.89 34.80
N THR A 567 19.91 -57.65 35.81
CA THR A 567 20.35 -59.04 35.65
C THR A 567 19.20 -59.90 35.15
N GLU A 568 19.42 -60.64 34.06
CA GLU A 568 18.43 -61.55 33.48
C GLU A 568 19.06 -62.92 33.23
N ASP A 569 18.29 -63.94 33.60
CA ASP A 569 18.62 -65.36 33.50
C ASP A 569 20.06 -65.71 33.97
N PRO A 570 20.50 -65.28 35.19
CA PRO A 570 21.84 -65.58 35.65
C PRO A 570 21.96 -67.06 36.02
N SER A 571 23.11 -67.64 35.67
CA SER A 571 23.47 -69.02 36.00
C SER A 571 24.95 -69.15 36.33
N VAL A 572 25.27 -70.08 37.21
CA VAL A 572 26.64 -70.39 37.64
C VAL A 572 26.83 -71.89 37.66
N THR A 573 27.87 -72.37 36.99
CA THR A 573 28.32 -73.76 37.07
C THR A 573 29.58 -73.85 37.94
N VAL A 574 29.54 -74.68 38.97
CA VAL A 574 30.66 -74.94 39.89
C VAL A 574 30.72 -76.42 40.25
N ASP A 575 31.91 -77.01 40.18
CA ASP A 575 32.17 -78.44 40.45
C ASP A 575 31.17 -79.41 39.79
N GLY A 576 30.76 -79.08 38.55
CA GLY A 576 29.80 -79.87 37.76
C GLY A 576 28.32 -79.66 38.10
N SER A 577 28.00 -78.85 39.11
CA SER A 577 26.63 -78.45 39.45
C SER A 577 26.30 -77.08 38.85
N THR A 578 25.08 -76.90 38.35
CA THR A 578 24.63 -75.61 37.79
C THR A 578 23.44 -75.08 38.59
N ILE A 579 23.56 -73.84 39.04
CA ILE A 579 22.48 -73.05 39.63
C ILE A 579 22.04 -72.03 38.60
N SER A 580 20.74 -71.83 38.46
CA SER A 580 20.19 -70.83 37.53
C SER A 580 18.92 -70.20 38.09
N TYR A 581 18.80 -68.89 37.96
CA TYR A 581 17.55 -68.16 38.14
C TYR A 581 16.96 -67.86 36.76
N SER A 582 15.65 -68.02 36.58
CA SER A 582 14.96 -67.64 35.34
C SER A 582 14.08 -66.42 35.57
N GLY A 583 14.25 -65.40 34.72
CA GLY A 583 13.64 -64.08 34.87
C GLY A 583 14.68 -63.01 35.23
N VAL A 584 14.18 -61.91 35.78
CA VAL A 584 14.97 -60.72 36.12
C VAL A 584 15.23 -60.70 37.62
N LEU A 585 16.48 -60.51 38.04
CA LEU A 585 16.82 -60.11 39.40
C LEU A 585 17.02 -58.60 39.42
N GLY A 586 16.17 -57.90 40.18
CA GLY A 586 16.31 -56.45 40.38
C GLY A 586 17.54 -56.10 41.22
N ASP A 587 17.86 -54.81 41.30
CA ASP A 587 19.03 -54.35 42.05
C ASP A 587 19.00 -54.81 43.53
N GLY A 588 20.04 -55.54 43.94
CA GLY A 588 20.16 -56.10 45.29
C GLY A 588 19.24 -57.29 45.60
N GLU A 589 18.40 -57.73 44.66
CA GLU A 589 17.60 -58.95 44.82
C GLU A 589 18.51 -60.19 44.77
N THR A 590 18.36 -61.11 45.73
CA THR A 590 19.24 -62.26 45.86
C THR A 590 18.53 -63.58 45.58
N TYR A 591 19.20 -64.48 44.87
CA TYR A 591 18.87 -65.90 44.77
C TYR A 591 20.02 -66.73 45.33
N SER A 592 19.75 -67.74 46.17
CA SER A 592 20.80 -68.59 46.74
C SER A 592 20.40 -70.05 46.72
N GLU A 593 21.37 -70.91 46.46
CA GLU A 593 21.18 -72.35 46.44
C GLU A 593 22.45 -73.06 46.93
N SER A 594 22.26 -74.18 47.63
CA SER A 594 23.37 -75.00 48.10
C SER A 594 24.01 -75.77 46.97
N VAL A 595 25.33 -75.91 47.02
CA VAL A 595 26.11 -76.73 46.07
C VAL A 595 26.95 -77.75 46.84
N ASP A 596 27.49 -78.74 46.13
CA ASP A 596 28.56 -79.58 46.67
C ASP A 596 29.89 -79.06 46.10
N LEU A 597 30.88 -78.77 46.95
CA LEU A 597 32.23 -78.43 46.50
C LEU A 597 33.22 -79.51 46.91
N SER A 598 34.17 -79.81 46.04
CA SER A 598 35.35 -80.61 46.37
C SER A 598 36.54 -79.74 46.79
N THR A 599 37.46 -80.32 47.57
CA THR A 599 38.73 -79.66 47.92
C THR A 599 39.56 -79.40 46.66
N GLY A 600 40.37 -78.34 46.67
CA GLY A 600 41.13 -77.89 45.52
C GLY A 600 40.62 -76.58 44.91
N SER A 601 41.05 -76.29 43.68
CA SER A 601 40.62 -75.08 42.96
C SER A 601 39.44 -75.40 42.04
N GLN A 602 38.36 -74.67 42.21
CA GLN A 602 37.13 -74.76 41.42
C GLN A 602 36.96 -73.52 40.54
N SER A 603 36.55 -73.71 39.29
CA SER A 603 36.08 -72.63 38.41
C SER A 603 34.58 -72.46 38.60
N LEU A 604 34.14 -71.21 38.71
CA LEU A 604 32.75 -70.80 38.70
C LEU A 604 32.49 -70.13 37.37
N ASP A 605 31.87 -70.85 36.44
CA ASP A 605 31.55 -70.34 35.13
C ASP A 605 30.18 -69.66 35.18
N VAL A 606 30.17 -68.33 35.10
CA VAL A 606 28.97 -67.51 35.21
C VAL A 606 28.46 -67.12 33.83
N SER A 607 27.16 -67.18 33.61
CA SER A 607 26.48 -66.72 32.40
C SER A 607 25.24 -65.92 32.75
N THR A 608 25.12 -64.68 32.26
CA THR A 608 23.95 -63.81 32.47
C THR A 608 23.79 -62.80 31.34
N SER A 609 22.56 -62.29 31.15
CA SER A 609 22.29 -61.05 30.42
C SER A 609 22.28 -59.88 31.42
N GLY A 610 23.21 -58.95 31.30
CA GLY A 610 23.45 -57.91 32.32
C GLY A 610 24.63 -58.23 33.24
N ALA A 611 24.84 -57.42 34.27
CA ALA A 611 25.81 -57.69 35.33
C ALA A 611 25.13 -58.49 36.44
N VAL A 612 25.85 -59.35 37.16
CA VAL A 612 25.37 -60.07 38.35
C VAL A 612 26.48 -60.14 39.39
N ASP A 613 26.15 -59.91 40.65
CA ASP A 613 27.04 -60.11 41.78
C ASP A 613 26.98 -61.58 42.19
N THR A 614 28.04 -62.33 41.90
CA THR A 614 28.14 -63.75 42.24
C THR A 614 29.01 -63.92 43.47
N ALA A 615 28.51 -64.61 44.49
CA ALA A 615 29.27 -65.00 45.67
C ALA A 615 29.15 -66.50 45.89
N VAL A 616 30.22 -67.12 46.39
CA VAL A 616 30.19 -68.49 46.91
C VAL A 616 30.82 -68.49 48.29
N SER A 617 30.19 -69.17 49.24
CA SER A 617 30.66 -69.31 50.60
C SER A 617 30.65 -70.78 51.02
N TRP A 618 31.60 -71.17 51.86
CA TRP A 618 31.75 -72.54 52.37
C TRP A 618 32.49 -72.55 53.69
N ILE A 619 32.47 -73.69 54.38
CA ILE A 619 33.26 -73.96 55.57
C ILE A 619 34.28 -75.04 55.22
N GLU A 620 35.56 -74.69 55.22
CA GLU A 620 36.65 -75.66 55.10
C GLU A 620 36.72 -76.51 56.36
N VAL A 621 36.97 -77.81 56.18
CA VAL A 621 37.03 -78.80 57.26
C VAL A 621 38.35 -79.53 57.20
N THR A 622 39.04 -79.61 58.33
CA THR A 622 40.28 -80.35 58.47
C THR A 622 40.18 -81.34 59.62
N GLU A 623 40.52 -82.59 59.32
CA GLU A 623 40.58 -83.70 60.27
C GLU A 623 42.05 -84.08 60.52
N THR A 624 42.30 -84.83 61.59
CA THR A 624 43.64 -85.33 61.88
C THR A 624 43.99 -86.46 60.90
N ILE A 625 45.06 -86.30 60.12
CA ILE A 625 45.53 -87.34 59.20
C ILE A 625 46.97 -87.72 59.56
N ASP A 626 47.20 -89.03 59.60
CA ASP A 626 48.48 -89.68 59.87
C ASP A 626 49.24 -89.09 61.09
N PRO A 627 48.59 -88.94 62.27
CA PRO A 627 49.24 -88.28 63.38
C PRO A 627 50.42 -89.11 63.89
N THR A 628 51.53 -88.43 64.12
CA THR A 628 52.76 -88.99 64.68
C THR A 628 53.08 -88.29 66.00
N VAL A 629 53.37 -89.08 67.02
CA VAL A 629 53.83 -88.61 68.33
C VAL A 629 55.21 -89.16 68.58
N SER A 630 56.17 -88.29 68.90
CA SER A 630 57.50 -88.73 69.31
C SER A 630 57.77 -88.43 70.78
N LEU A 631 58.13 -89.44 71.56
CA LEU A 631 58.51 -89.31 72.96
C LEU A 631 60.03 -89.44 73.08
N ASN A 632 60.70 -88.38 73.53
CA ASN A 632 62.17 -88.30 73.65
C ASN A 632 62.89 -88.76 72.37
N GLY A 633 62.33 -88.40 71.20
CA GLY A 633 62.86 -88.77 69.88
C GLY A 633 62.43 -90.15 69.35
N ASN A 634 61.62 -90.92 70.08
CA ASN A 634 61.07 -92.21 69.62
C ASN A 634 59.64 -92.02 69.10
N ALA A 635 59.41 -92.29 67.81
CA ALA A 635 58.12 -92.03 67.15
C ALA A 635 57.13 -93.20 67.24
N MET A 636 55.86 -92.86 67.40
CA MET A 636 54.69 -93.70 67.19
C MET A 636 53.77 -92.98 66.20
N SER A 637 53.20 -93.70 65.25
CA SER A 637 52.26 -93.13 64.28
C SER A 637 50.97 -93.93 64.21
N HIS A 638 49.90 -93.25 63.83
CA HIS A 638 48.70 -93.87 63.32
C HIS A 638 48.63 -93.57 61.82
N ASP A 639 48.33 -94.58 60.99
CA ASP A 639 48.08 -94.38 59.56
C ASP A 639 46.58 -94.24 59.34
N GLY A 640 46.15 -93.15 58.67
CA GLY A 640 44.75 -92.86 58.36
C GLY A 640 44.21 -91.61 59.05
N VAL A 641 42.89 -91.43 58.91
CA VAL A 641 42.14 -90.31 59.51
C VAL A 641 41.74 -90.69 60.93
N VAL A 642 41.96 -89.80 61.90
CA VAL A 642 41.34 -89.85 63.22
C VAL A 642 40.21 -88.83 63.22
N ALA A 643 38.97 -89.31 63.11
CA ALA A 643 37.80 -88.45 63.01
C ALA A 643 37.54 -87.67 64.31
N GLU A 644 36.68 -86.66 64.25
CA GLU A 644 36.25 -85.90 65.45
C GLU A 644 35.78 -86.82 66.57
N GLY A 645 36.42 -86.71 67.74
CA GLY A 645 36.11 -87.51 68.92
C GLY A 645 36.51 -88.99 68.83
N GLU A 646 36.99 -89.47 67.68
CA GLU A 646 37.61 -90.79 67.58
C GLU A 646 38.93 -90.78 68.35
N THR A 647 39.18 -91.82 69.14
CA THR A 647 40.41 -91.95 69.92
C THR A 647 41.19 -93.18 69.48
N VAL A 648 42.45 -92.97 69.09
CA VAL A 648 43.40 -94.04 68.76
C VAL A 648 44.46 -94.14 69.85
N THR A 649 44.78 -95.36 70.25
CA THR A 649 45.79 -95.62 71.27
C THR A 649 47.09 -96.07 70.63
N LEU A 650 48.16 -95.31 70.85
CA LEU A 650 49.52 -95.62 70.48
C LEU A 650 50.27 -96.16 71.70
N ASN A 651 50.77 -97.39 71.59
CA ASN A 651 51.51 -98.04 72.66
C ASN A 651 53.02 -97.89 72.39
N GLY A 652 53.73 -97.31 73.35
CA GLY A 652 55.18 -97.12 73.27
C GLY A 652 55.94 -98.07 74.19
N GLU A 653 57.26 -98.15 74.03
CA GLU A 653 58.09 -98.94 74.94
C GLU A 653 58.33 -98.17 76.24
N SER A 654 58.25 -98.85 77.38
CA SER A 654 58.56 -98.27 78.70
C SER A 654 59.96 -97.64 78.76
N ALA A 655 60.91 -98.13 77.94
CA ALA A 655 62.27 -97.62 77.86
C ALA A 655 62.38 -96.20 77.27
N TRP A 656 61.30 -95.68 76.67
CA TRP A 656 61.27 -94.34 76.09
C TRP A 656 60.99 -93.24 77.12
N ILE A 657 60.49 -93.59 78.31
CA ILE A 657 60.27 -92.63 79.40
C ILE A 657 61.56 -92.49 80.20
N GLU A 658 62.09 -91.27 80.25
CA GLU A 658 63.27 -90.93 81.04
C GLU A 658 62.87 -90.41 82.44
N GLU A 659 63.77 -90.57 83.41
CA GLU A 659 63.62 -89.92 84.72
C GLU A 659 63.87 -88.42 84.56
N GLY A 660 62.91 -87.58 84.98
CA GLY A 660 62.93 -86.12 84.82
C GLY A 660 62.05 -85.62 83.67
N THR A 661 62.52 -84.61 82.94
CA THR A 661 61.77 -83.96 81.85
C THR A 661 61.70 -84.86 80.62
N ASN A 662 60.49 -85.14 80.16
CA ASN A 662 60.19 -85.87 78.92
C ASN A 662 59.58 -84.91 77.89
N THR A 663 59.95 -85.06 76.62
CA THR A 663 59.45 -84.26 75.50
C THR A 663 58.56 -85.09 74.59
N VAL A 664 57.37 -84.58 74.28
CA VAL A 664 56.40 -85.17 73.37
C VAL A 664 56.24 -84.21 72.18
N ASP A 665 56.76 -84.59 71.02
CA ASP A 665 56.61 -83.81 69.80
C ASP A 665 55.46 -84.38 68.96
N ILE A 666 54.58 -83.50 68.50
CA ILE A 666 53.42 -83.83 67.67
C ILE A 666 53.72 -83.43 66.23
N ALA A 667 53.52 -84.37 65.31
CA ALA A 667 53.59 -84.12 63.88
C ALA A 667 52.30 -84.61 63.21
N LEU A 668 51.64 -83.74 62.46
CA LEU A 668 50.42 -84.03 61.73
C LEU A 668 50.71 -83.93 60.23
N ASN A 669 50.08 -84.77 59.41
CA ASN A 669 50.28 -84.68 57.96
C ASN A 669 49.56 -83.43 57.40
N ASP A 670 50.33 -82.38 57.14
CA ASP A 670 49.85 -81.11 56.58
C ASP A 670 50.10 -80.97 55.07
N SER A 671 50.75 -81.98 54.46
CA SER A 671 51.31 -81.87 53.11
C SER A 671 50.27 -81.72 51.99
N SER A 672 49.00 -82.00 52.28
CA SER A 672 47.86 -81.82 51.38
C SER A 672 47.12 -80.49 51.57
N LEU A 673 47.47 -79.69 52.58
CA LEU A 673 46.78 -78.44 52.88
C LEU A 673 47.20 -77.33 51.93
N ILE A 674 46.20 -76.62 51.40
CA ILE A 674 46.43 -75.38 50.65
C ILE A 674 46.67 -74.26 51.66
N ALA A 675 47.52 -73.29 51.31
CA ALA A 675 47.79 -72.13 52.14
C ALA A 675 46.49 -71.42 52.55
N GLY A 676 46.26 -71.29 53.86
CA GLY A 676 45.06 -70.67 54.43
C GLY A 676 44.01 -71.65 54.94
N SER A 677 44.16 -72.96 54.70
CA SER A 677 43.30 -74.01 55.27
C SER A 677 43.29 -73.97 56.81
N PRO A 678 42.21 -74.42 57.50
CA PRO A 678 42.27 -74.71 58.92
C PRO A 678 43.39 -75.71 59.22
N ILE A 679 44.19 -75.43 60.25
CA ILE A 679 45.31 -76.32 60.63
C ILE A 679 44.73 -77.56 61.35
N PRO A 680 45.15 -78.80 61.01
CA PRO A 680 44.73 -80.00 61.72
C PRO A 680 45.06 -79.90 63.21
N LYS A 681 44.20 -80.49 64.05
CA LYS A 681 44.38 -80.51 65.50
C LYS A 681 44.12 -81.90 66.04
N VAL A 682 44.88 -82.29 67.06
CA VAL A 682 44.67 -83.55 67.79
C VAL A 682 44.74 -83.29 69.29
N ASP A 683 43.84 -83.88 70.07
CA ASP A 683 43.94 -83.90 71.52
C ASP A 683 44.87 -85.04 71.95
N VAL A 684 45.83 -84.73 72.82
CA VAL A 684 46.85 -85.70 73.26
C VAL A 684 46.68 -86.00 74.74
N SER A 685 46.47 -87.28 75.05
CA SER A 685 46.41 -87.80 76.42
C SER A 685 47.49 -88.87 76.61
N LEU A 686 48.51 -88.54 77.42
CA LEU A 686 49.60 -89.45 77.74
C LEU A 686 49.41 -90.06 79.12
N SER A 687 49.54 -91.37 79.23
CA SER A 687 49.48 -92.10 80.50
C SER A 687 50.60 -93.14 80.59
N HIS A 688 51.10 -93.35 81.81
CA HIS A 688 52.05 -94.40 82.14
C HIS A 688 51.91 -94.75 83.63
N ASP A 689 52.28 -95.98 83.98
CA ASP A 689 52.44 -96.40 85.36
C ASP A 689 53.77 -95.90 85.91
N ILE A 690 53.79 -95.54 87.20
CA ILE A 690 55.04 -95.19 87.88
C ILE A 690 55.76 -96.48 88.23
N ARG A 691 57.05 -96.57 87.89
CA ARG A 691 57.88 -97.70 88.30
C ARG A 691 58.08 -97.68 89.82
N GLU A 692 57.59 -98.71 90.52
CA GLU A 692 57.87 -98.86 91.95
C GLU A 692 59.37 -99.15 92.15
N SER A 693 60.00 -98.34 93.01
CA SER A 693 61.45 -98.39 93.30
C SER A 693 61.89 -99.65 94.01
#